data_AF-A0A1A9VK73-F1
#
_entry.id   AF-A0A1A9VK73-F1
#
_cell.length_a   1.000
_cell.length_b   1.000
_cell.length_c   1.000
_cell.angle_alpha   90.00
_cell.angle_beta   90.00
_cell.angle_gamma   90.00
#
_symmetry.space_group_name_H-M   'P 1'
#
loop_
_entity.id
_entity.type
_entity.pdbx_description
1 polymer ?
#
loop_
_entity_poly.entity_id
_entity_poly.type
_entity_poly.pdbx_seq_one_letter_code
_entity_poly.pdbx_strand_id
1 'polypeptide(L)'
;MASLSIVIGLLGAIYGGLPLDFLLNKFGWNYVIYTFSAFGCLLALLLVLITPSSSSEESASDNIFQDLKTVLFNKHIILISFFGGLMVGPLEGFADGWAKAFLCEAYQMTGDLASSLSSLMFIEKELQRQKLQLQLIASENFASKAVMEAQGSFLTNKYAEGYPGKRYYCGCEHVDKVESLAIERLCKLFGVKFANVQPHSGSQANQAVFASLLTPGDTILGLSLSCGGHLTHGAAPSLSGKWFKSIQYTVNKDTYLLDMDEIEKLALEHKPKLIIAGASAYPRKMDFKRFREIADKVGAYLLADIAHYAGLIAAGEYPSPAEYAHVMTSTTHKTLRGPRGGIVMTNDEALHKKIQSAVFPGLQGGPLMHVIAAKAVAFKEALAPEFKTYSKKIVENAKVLAQELQKHGLDIITGSTDSHIVLVDLRSQKLTGKDVVDSLERAGITCNKNSVPFDTEKPTITSGLRFGTAAETTRGLEAENFKEVASLINEVIQSGTDPVLLNCIETPEIYDLDARPKNFSSSNNLRRKPGSPNSATGELIHIVGRITDINCLPIQNAVVSIWHANSRGVNHYDKNIEDDPNFAGSGRFVVNNLGYYNFITIAPGKIGDRAPHINFLVQHPDFPEFTTQMFFADHNCDNCADPVLEDFFTIICNGDASNENNNF
;
A
#
# COMPACT_ATOMS: atom_id res chain seq x y z
N MET A 1 -4.09 46.81 -21.07
CA MET A 1 -5.00 46.31 -20.02
C MET A 1 -4.37 45.22 -19.15
N ALA A 2 -3.56 44.30 -19.70
CA ALA A 2 -2.87 43.26 -18.91
C ALA A 2 -1.89 43.77 -17.83
N SER A 3 -1.32 44.98 -17.97
CA SER A 3 -0.39 45.54 -16.97
C SER A 3 -1.07 46.16 -15.74
N LEU A 4 -2.28 46.70 -15.89
CA LEU A 4 -2.99 47.37 -14.79
C LEU A 4 -3.70 46.35 -13.88
N SER A 5 -4.25 45.29 -14.46
CA SER A 5 -4.81 44.16 -13.71
C SER A 5 -3.75 43.44 -12.87
N ILE A 6 -2.53 43.30 -13.39
CA ILE A 6 -1.40 42.72 -12.66
C ILE A 6 -0.96 43.61 -11.50
N VAL A 7 -0.89 44.94 -11.70
CA VAL A 7 -0.51 45.90 -10.64
C VAL A 7 -1.58 45.99 -9.55
N ILE A 8 -2.86 46.01 -9.91
CA ILE A 8 -3.97 46.01 -8.94
C ILE A 8 -4.02 44.67 -8.19
N GLY A 9 -3.77 43.55 -8.88
CA GLY A 9 -3.62 42.23 -8.25
C GLY A 9 -2.45 42.16 -7.26
N LEU A 10 -1.30 42.76 -7.60
CA LEU A 10 -0.13 42.87 -6.74
C LEU A 10 -0.38 43.74 -5.50
N LEU A 11 -1.06 44.88 -5.65
CA LEU A 11 -1.44 45.71 -4.51
C LEU A 11 -2.46 44.99 -3.61
N GLY A 12 -3.44 44.29 -4.18
CA GLY A 12 -4.38 43.45 -3.44
C GLY A 12 -3.68 42.32 -2.67
N ALA A 13 -2.64 41.71 -3.26
CA ALA A 13 -1.84 40.68 -2.63
C ALA A 13 -1.00 41.21 -1.45
N ILE A 14 -0.33 42.35 -1.64
CA ILE A 14 0.54 42.97 -0.63
C ILE A 14 -0.27 43.47 0.58
N TYR A 15 -1.43 44.07 0.34
CA TYR A 15 -2.26 44.62 1.42
C TYR A 15 -3.30 43.63 1.97
N GLY A 16 -3.66 42.58 1.23
CA GLY A 16 -4.57 41.52 1.66
C GLY A 16 -3.91 40.40 2.47
N GLY A 17 -2.60 40.20 2.32
CA GLY A 17 -1.83 39.20 3.08
C GLY A 17 -1.78 39.50 4.58
N LEU A 18 -1.59 40.76 4.98
CA LEU A 18 -1.47 41.15 6.40
C LEU A 18 -2.76 40.88 7.23
N PRO A 19 -3.96 41.24 6.76
CA PRO A 19 -5.22 40.87 7.42
C PRO A 19 -5.45 39.35 7.44
N LEU A 20 -5.12 38.66 6.34
CA LEU A 20 -5.31 37.21 6.24
C LEU A 20 -4.37 36.46 7.20
N ASP A 21 -3.10 36.84 7.27
CA ASP A 21 -2.14 36.29 8.25
C ASP A 21 -2.58 36.56 9.68
N PHE A 22 -3.10 37.76 9.97
CA PHE A 22 -3.65 38.05 11.30
C PHE A 22 -4.83 37.14 11.64
N LEU A 23 -5.75 36.91 10.69
CA LEU A 23 -6.90 36.02 10.87
C LEU A 23 -6.47 34.55 11.01
N LEU A 24 -5.55 34.08 10.18
CA LEU A 24 -5.03 32.71 10.21
C LEU A 24 -4.27 32.42 11.51
N ASN A 25 -3.41 33.35 11.95
CA ASN A 25 -2.67 33.20 13.21
C ASN A 25 -3.59 33.27 14.44
N LYS A 26 -4.67 34.04 14.38
CA LYS A 26 -5.57 34.23 15.52
C LYS A 26 -6.67 33.18 15.63
N PHE A 27 -7.15 32.66 14.50
CA PHE A 27 -8.35 31.79 14.47
C PHE A 27 -8.11 30.43 13.81
N GLY A 28 -6.94 30.21 13.19
CA GLY A 28 -6.59 28.95 12.55
C GLY A 28 -7.21 28.76 11.16
N TRP A 29 -6.56 27.91 10.37
CA TRP A 29 -6.89 27.67 8.96
C TRP A 29 -8.35 27.27 8.72
N ASN A 30 -8.85 26.33 9.51
CA ASN A 30 -10.19 25.79 9.31
C ASN A 30 -11.27 26.87 9.53
N TYR A 31 -11.17 27.64 10.61
CA TYR A 31 -12.16 28.67 10.93
C TYR A 31 -12.20 29.79 9.90
N VAL A 32 -11.04 30.25 9.43
CA VAL A 32 -10.93 31.29 8.40
C VAL A 32 -11.50 30.80 7.06
N ILE A 33 -11.16 29.58 6.64
CA ILE A 33 -11.71 28.98 5.41
C ILE A 33 -13.23 28.84 5.53
N TYR A 34 -13.76 28.23 6.60
CA TYR A 34 -15.21 28.07 6.77
C TYR A 34 -15.96 29.40 6.78
N THR A 35 -15.40 30.42 7.43
CA THR A 35 -16.02 31.76 7.50
C THR A 35 -16.03 32.44 6.14
N PHE A 36 -14.93 32.33 5.37
CA PHE A 36 -14.84 32.92 4.03
C PHE A 36 -15.71 32.17 3.03
N SER A 37 -15.79 30.85 3.12
CA SER A 37 -16.70 30.03 2.32
C SER A 37 -18.17 30.35 2.64
N ALA A 38 -18.53 30.50 3.92
CA ALA A 38 -19.88 30.87 4.34
C ALA A 38 -20.28 32.28 3.84
N PHE A 39 -19.38 33.26 3.95
CA PHE A 39 -19.59 34.59 3.37
C PHE A 39 -19.73 34.55 1.84
N GLY A 40 -18.91 33.72 1.17
CA GLY A 40 -18.99 33.49 -0.27
C GLY A 40 -20.34 32.91 -0.70
N CYS A 41 -20.85 31.91 0.02
CA CYS A 41 -22.17 31.32 -0.21
C CYS A 41 -23.31 32.31 0.06
N LEU A 42 -23.25 33.07 1.17
CA LEU A 42 -24.26 34.07 1.53
C LEU A 42 -24.35 35.17 0.46
N LEU A 43 -23.20 35.62 -0.05
CA LEU A 43 -23.11 36.64 -1.08
C LEU A 43 -23.57 36.12 -2.45
N ALA A 44 -23.29 34.86 -2.78
CA ALA A 44 -23.84 34.19 -3.96
C ALA A 44 -25.37 34.07 -3.89
N LEU A 45 -25.91 33.75 -2.71
CA LEU A 45 -27.35 33.70 -2.47
C LEU A 45 -28.00 35.07 -2.61
N LEU A 46 -27.38 36.12 -2.05
CA LEU A 46 -27.79 37.52 -2.24
C LEU A 46 -27.77 37.91 -3.72
N LEU A 47 -26.76 37.51 -4.48
CA LEU A 47 -26.70 37.77 -5.93
C LEU A 47 -27.84 37.08 -6.69
N VAL A 48 -28.23 35.86 -6.32
CA VAL A 48 -29.40 35.18 -6.91
C VAL A 48 -30.70 35.91 -6.55
N LEU A 49 -30.81 36.45 -5.34
CA LEU A 49 -32.02 37.13 -4.85
C LEU A 49 -32.21 38.56 -5.37
N ILE A 50 -31.11 39.30 -5.58
CA ILE A 50 -31.15 40.71 -6.03
C ILE A 50 -31.15 40.83 -7.57
N THR A 51 -30.95 39.70 -8.27
CA THR A 51 -30.90 39.66 -9.73
C THR A 51 -32.24 39.18 -10.29
N PRO A 52 -33.04 40.02 -10.98
CA PRO A 52 -34.26 39.56 -11.61
C PRO A 52 -33.94 38.60 -12.77
N SER A 53 -34.71 37.53 -12.92
CA SER A 53 -34.62 36.63 -14.06
C SER A 53 -35.09 37.36 -15.33
N SER A 54 -34.15 37.93 -16.11
CA SER A 54 -34.50 38.48 -17.42
C SER A 54 -34.58 37.35 -18.44
N SER A 55 -35.82 36.95 -18.76
CA SER A 55 -36.14 36.28 -20.01
C SER A 55 -36.09 37.29 -21.15
N SER A 56 -35.08 37.24 -22.01
CA SER A 56 -35.19 37.77 -23.37
C SER A 56 -34.05 37.27 -24.24
N GLU A 57 -34.43 36.53 -25.28
CA GLU A 57 -33.69 36.35 -26.51
C GLU A 57 -33.31 37.73 -27.07
N GLU A 58 -32.01 38.04 -27.16
CA GLU A 58 -31.52 39.08 -28.08
C GLU A 58 -30.39 38.50 -28.91
N SER A 59 -30.55 38.62 -30.23
CA SER A 59 -29.71 38.08 -31.29
C SER A 59 -28.33 38.73 -31.32
N ALA A 60 -27.30 37.93 -31.66
CA ALA A 60 -25.94 38.41 -31.89
C ALA A 60 -25.92 39.51 -32.97
N SER A 61 -25.18 40.59 -32.74
CA SER A 61 -25.08 41.69 -33.69
C SER A 61 -23.89 41.48 -34.64
N ASP A 62 -24.03 41.86 -35.93
CA ASP A 62 -22.96 41.75 -36.94
C ASP A 62 -21.75 42.67 -36.68
N ASN A 63 -21.67 43.31 -35.51
CA ASN A 63 -20.63 44.27 -35.18
C ASN A 63 -19.86 43.81 -33.94
N ILE A 64 -18.67 43.25 -34.18
CA ILE A 64 -17.78 42.67 -33.15
C ILE A 64 -17.48 43.65 -32.02
N PHE A 65 -17.46 44.96 -32.30
CA PHE A 65 -17.22 46.00 -31.29
C PHE A 65 -18.41 46.22 -30.35
N GLN A 66 -19.63 45.98 -30.83
CA GLN A 66 -20.85 46.07 -30.05
C GLN A 66 -20.94 44.86 -29.11
N ASP A 67 -20.68 43.66 -29.63
CA ASP A 67 -20.63 42.43 -28.83
C ASP A 67 -19.51 42.47 -27.77
N LEU A 68 -18.33 43.02 -28.12
CA LEU A 68 -17.25 43.24 -27.15
C LEU A 68 -17.62 44.25 -26.06
N LYS A 69 -18.35 45.33 -26.41
CA LYS A 69 -18.88 46.28 -25.43
C LYS A 69 -19.90 45.60 -24.52
N THR A 70 -20.78 44.79 -25.08
CA THR A 70 -21.77 44.03 -24.30
C THR A 70 -21.06 43.08 -23.35
N VAL A 71 -20.03 42.34 -23.78
CA VAL A 71 -19.27 41.45 -22.89
C VAL A 71 -18.47 42.21 -21.82
N LEU A 72 -17.79 43.30 -22.18
CA LEU A 72 -16.92 44.07 -21.27
C LEU A 72 -17.68 44.91 -20.25
N PHE A 73 -18.91 45.31 -20.54
CA PHE A 73 -19.75 46.13 -19.65
C PHE A 73 -20.96 45.37 -19.10
N ASN A 74 -21.11 44.08 -19.43
CA ASN A 74 -22.13 43.25 -18.80
C ASN A 74 -21.73 42.99 -17.34
N LYS A 75 -22.51 43.59 -16.44
CA LYS A 75 -22.38 43.46 -14.99
C LYS A 75 -22.28 42.00 -14.53
N HIS A 76 -22.94 41.06 -15.20
CA HIS A 76 -22.89 39.62 -14.88
C HIS A 76 -21.53 39.01 -15.21
N ILE A 77 -20.95 39.33 -16.38
CA ILE A 77 -19.63 38.82 -16.80
C ILE A 77 -18.51 39.44 -15.96
N ILE A 78 -18.60 40.73 -15.63
CA ILE A 78 -17.65 41.40 -14.76
C ILE A 78 -17.67 40.76 -13.36
N LEU A 79 -18.85 40.55 -12.76
CA LEU A 79 -18.97 39.94 -11.43
C LEU A 79 -18.55 38.46 -11.43
N ILE A 80 -18.89 37.68 -12.45
CA ILE A 80 -18.44 36.28 -12.58
C ILE A 80 -16.93 36.19 -12.79
N SER A 81 -16.34 37.08 -13.59
CA SER A 81 -14.88 37.13 -13.80
C SER A 81 -14.14 37.59 -12.55
N PHE A 82 -14.70 38.54 -11.79
CA PHE A 82 -14.17 38.97 -10.50
C PHE A 82 -14.28 37.86 -9.45
N PHE A 83 -15.36 37.08 -9.46
CA PHE A 83 -15.58 35.93 -8.57
C PHE A 83 -14.68 34.72 -8.91
N GLY A 84 -14.51 34.39 -10.19
CA GLY A 84 -13.54 33.37 -10.64
C GLY A 84 -12.10 33.76 -10.28
N GLY A 85 -11.78 35.05 -10.36
CA GLY A 85 -10.50 35.61 -9.93
C GLY A 85 -10.29 35.67 -8.40
N LEU A 86 -11.34 35.57 -7.59
CA LEU A 86 -11.28 35.60 -6.11
C LEU A 86 -11.37 34.21 -5.46
N MET A 87 -12.06 33.26 -6.08
CA MET A 87 -12.27 31.91 -5.51
C MET A 87 -11.26 30.88 -6.01
N VAL A 88 -10.73 31.08 -7.22
CA VAL A 88 -9.83 30.13 -7.88
C VAL A 88 -8.48 30.79 -8.16
N GLY A 89 -8.48 32.05 -8.63
CA GLY A 89 -7.28 32.82 -8.92
C GLY A 89 -6.24 32.92 -7.78
N PRO A 90 -6.62 33.10 -6.49
CA PRO A 90 -5.65 33.15 -5.39
C PRO A 90 -5.24 31.76 -4.93
N LEU A 91 -6.08 30.73 -5.10
CA LEU A 91 -5.76 29.36 -4.71
C LEU A 91 -4.87 28.67 -5.76
N GLU A 92 -5.18 28.83 -7.05
CA GLU A 92 -4.33 28.44 -8.19
C GLU A 92 -3.12 29.37 -8.29
N GLY A 93 -3.27 30.67 -8.05
CA GLY A 93 -2.15 31.62 -8.00
C GLY A 93 -1.21 31.34 -6.83
N PHE A 94 -1.73 30.89 -5.68
CA PHE A 94 -0.92 30.41 -4.57
C PHE A 94 -0.33 29.02 -4.87
N ALA A 95 -1.06 28.07 -5.44
CA ALA A 95 -0.57 26.73 -5.76
C ALA A 95 0.50 26.70 -6.87
N ASP A 96 0.29 27.43 -7.97
CA ASP A 96 1.15 27.42 -9.16
C ASP A 96 2.13 28.61 -9.21
N GLY A 97 1.78 29.75 -8.62
CA GLY A 97 2.55 30.99 -8.70
C GLY A 97 3.34 31.36 -7.45
N TRP A 98 2.73 31.29 -6.26
CA TRP A 98 3.31 31.86 -5.03
C TRP A 98 3.84 30.84 -4.03
N ALA A 99 3.40 29.58 -4.07
CA ALA A 99 3.86 28.52 -3.19
C ALA A 99 5.37 28.35 -3.30
N LYS A 100 5.90 28.39 -4.54
CA LYS A 100 7.34 28.34 -4.78
C LYS A 100 8.07 29.48 -4.06
N ALA A 101 7.66 30.73 -4.27
CA ALA A 101 8.30 31.90 -3.68
C ALA A 101 8.17 31.90 -2.15
N PHE A 102 6.99 31.60 -1.61
CA PHE A 102 6.73 31.50 -0.18
C PHE A 102 7.57 30.42 0.50
N LEU A 103 7.63 29.21 -0.08
CA LEU A 103 8.46 28.11 0.44
C LEU A 103 9.96 28.42 0.36
N CYS A 104 10.39 29.14 -0.68
CA CYS A 104 11.78 29.61 -0.78
C CYS A 104 12.10 30.65 0.31
N GLU A 105 11.21 31.62 0.52
CA GLU A 105 11.46 32.74 1.44
C GLU A 105 11.28 32.34 2.92
N ALA A 106 10.17 31.68 3.25
CA ALA A 106 9.82 31.33 4.63
C ALA A 106 10.57 30.10 5.14
N TYR A 107 10.91 29.15 4.25
CA TYR A 107 11.51 27.86 4.63
C TYR A 107 12.89 27.62 3.99
N GLN A 108 13.47 28.61 3.29
CA GLN A 108 14.78 28.51 2.61
C GLN A 108 14.91 27.31 1.66
N MET A 109 13.79 26.85 1.09
CA MET A 109 13.79 25.78 0.10
C MET A 109 14.35 26.28 -1.24
N THR A 110 14.97 25.40 -2.02
CA THR A 110 15.35 25.77 -3.39
C THR A 110 14.10 25.87 -4.27
N GLY A 111 14.13 26.77 -5.25
CA GLY A 111 12.99 26.99 -6.14
C GLY A 111 12.50 25.73 -6.86
N ASP A 112 13.40 24.80 -7.15
CA ASP A 112 13.07 23.54 -7.82
C ASP A 112 12.36 22.57 -6.87
N LEU A 113 12.84 22.47 -5.62
CA LEU A 113 12.22 21.65 -4.58
C LEU A 113 10.81 22.15 -4.25
N ALA A 114 10.65 23.48 -4.17
CA ALA A 114 9.36 24.10 -3.90
C ALA A 114 8.34 23.88 -5.03
N SER A 115 8.76 23.83 -6.30
CA SER A 115 7.88 23.49 -7.43
C SER A 115 7.44 22.02 -7.50
N SER A 116 8.15 21.13 -6.81
CA SER A 116 7.82 19.68 -6.79
C SER A 116 7.12 19.25 -5.50
N LEU A 117 6.75 20.19 -4.62
CA LEU A 117 6.28 19.87 -3.27
C LEU A 117 5.04 18.97 -3.29
N SER A 118 4.07 19.21 -4.18
CA SER A 118 2.87 18.37 -4.30
C SER A 118 3.21 16.90 -4.62
N SER A 119 4.16 16.67 -5.53
CA SER A 119 4.63 15.32 -5.85
C SER A 119 5.40 14.70 -4.68
N LEU A 120 6.23 15.48 -3.98
CA LEU A 120 6.98 15.02 -2.81
C LEU A 120 6.07 14.66 -1.64
N MET A 121 4.98 15.40 -1.43
CA MET A 121 3.97 15.10 -0.43
C MET A 121 3.28 13.75 -0.69
N PHE A 122 2.95 13.44 -1.95
CA PHE A 122 2.37 12.13 -2.29
C PHE A 122 3.38 11.00 -2.17
N ILE A 123 4.66 11.24 -2.49
CA ILE A 123 5.74 10.28 -2.25
C ILE A 123 5.89 9.98 -0.75
N GLU A 124 5.83 11.00 0.10
CA GLU A 124 5.89 10.80 1.56
C GLU A 124 4.65 10.07 2.08
N LYS A 125 3.45 10.43 1.61
CA LYS A 125 2.21 9.70 1.98
C LYS A 125 2.28 8.22 1.58
N GLU A 126 2.81 7.91 0.40
CA GLU A 126 3.01 6.53 -0.03
C GLU A 126 4.08 5.82 0.82
N LEU A 127 5.15 6.50 1.21
CA LEU A 127 6.13 5.96 2.15
C LEU A 127 5.49 5.63 3.51
N GLN A 128 4.62 6.51 4.01
CA GLN A 128 3.86 6.24 5.24
C GLN A 128 2.93 5.04 5.07
N ARG A 129 2.18 4.96 3.97
CA ARG A 129 1.34 3.79 3.67
C ARG A 129 2.16 2.49 3.70
N GLN A 130 3.31 2.44 3.02
CA GLN A 130 4.19 1.27 2.99
C GLN A 130 4.77 0.90 4.36
N LYS A 131 5.04 1.88 5.23
CA LYS A 131 5.51 1.64 6.60
C LYS A 131 4.40 1.10 7.50
N LEU A 132 3.17 1.57 7.31
CA LEU A 132 2.06 1.37 8.23
C LEU A 132 1.22 0.13 7.89
N GLN A 133 1.19 -0.29 6.62
CA GLN A 133 0.39 -1.41 6.13
C GLN A 133 1.21 -2.70 5.95
N LEU A 134 0.54 -3.85 6.00
CA LEU A 134 1.07 -5.15 5.58
C LEU A 134 0.93 -5.30 4.07
N GLN A 135 2.04 -5.51 3.37
CA GLN A 135 2.12 -5.62 1.92
C GLN A 135 2.17 -7.08 1.46
N LEU A 136 1.00 -7.66 1.15
CA LEU A 136 0.87 -9.07 0.75
C LEU A 136 0.58 -9.25 -0.75
N ILE A 137 0.71 -8.21 -1.58
CA ILE A 137 0.67 -8.36 -3.04
C ILE A 137 1.88 -9.17 -3.51
N ALA A 138 1.65 -10.38 -4.04
CA ALA A 138 2.72 -11.30 -4.43
C ALA A 138 3.70 -10.78 -5.50
N SER A 139 3.33 -9.76 -6.27
CA SER A 139 4.21 -9.13 -7.27
C SER A 139 5.00 -7.93 -6.74
N GLU A 140 4.83 -7.56 -5.49
CA GLU A 140 5.51 -6.41 -4.89
C GLU A 140 6.65 -6.82 -3.97
N ASN A 141 7.57 -5.88 -3.79
CA ASN A 141 8.72 -5.99 -2.91
C ASN A 141 9.32 -4.59 -2.67
N PHE A 142 10.21 -4.49 -1.69
CA PHE A 142 10.92 -3.25 -1.38
C PHE A 142 12.35 -3.32 -1.90
N ALA A 143 12.67 -2.50 -2.90
CA ALA A 143 14.03 -2.38 -3.42
C ALA A 143 14.97 -1.77 -2.35
N SER A 144 16.25 -2.12 -2.39
CA SER A 144 17.23 -1.54 -1.48
C SER A 144 17.42 -0.04 -1.75
N LYS A 145 17.92 0.69 -0.75
CA LYS A 145 18.30 2.10 -0.92
C LYS A 145 19.32 2.28 -2.04
N ALA A 146 20.29 1.37 -2.17
CA ALA A 146 21.30 1.42 -3.22
C ALA A 146 20.70 1.25 -4.63
N VAL A 147 19.70 0.37 -4.77
CA VAL A 147 18.94 0.22 -6.02
C VAL A 147 18.18 1.51 -6.36
N MET A 148 17.52 2.13 -5.38
CA MET A 148 16.79 3.39 -5.56
C MET A 148 17.72 4.58 -5.88
N GLU A 149 18.88 4.67 -5.23
CA GLU A 149 19.90 5.69 -5.51
C GLU A 149 20.46 5.57 -6.94
N ALA A 150 20.76 4.35 -7.40
CA ALA A 150 21.18 4.12 -8.77
C ALA A 150 20.08 4.47 -9.79
N GLN A 151 18.83 4.12 -9.48
CA GLN A 151 17.66 4.39 -10.31
C GLN A 151 17.40 5.91 -10.45
N GLY A 152 17.60 6.69 -9.38
CA GLY A 152 17.40 8.14 -9.37
C GLY A 152 18.63 8.96 -9.82
N SER A 153 19.64 8.32 -10.40
CA SER A 153 20.91 8.96 -10.75
C SER A 153 20.88 9.74 -12.07
N PHE A 154 21.91 10.57 -12.28
CA PHE A 154 22.14 11.34 -13.51
C PHE A 154 22.30 10.48 -14.77
N LEU A 155 22.42 9.15 -14.65
CA LEU A 155 22.42 8.25 -15.79
C LEU A 155 21.12 8.30 -16.59
N THR A 156 20.04 8.88 -16.04
CA THR A 156 18.82 9.20 -16.79
C THR A 156 19.05 10.15 -17.97
N ASN A 157 20.13 10.94 -17.94
CA ASN A 157 20.43 11.92 -19.00
C ASN A 157 21.14 11.27 -20.21
N LYS A 158 21.69 10.06 -20.06
CA LYS A 158 22.53 9.46 -21.10
C LYS A 158 21.70 8.64 -22.08
N TYR A 159 21.60 9.15 -23.30
CA TYR A 159 21.04 8.42 -24.44
C TYR A 159 22.13 7.52 -25.08
N ALA A 160 21.93 6.20 -25.09
CA ALA A 160 22.95 5.20 -25.44
C ALA A 160 22.44 4.07 -26.36
N GLU A 161 21.80 4.43 -27.48
CA GLU A 161 21.29 3.47 -28.47
C GLU A 161 22.36 2.52 -29.00
N GLY A 162 21.97 1.25 -29.18
CA GLY A 162 22.86 0.13 -29.48
C GLY A 162 23.24 -0.68 -28.24
N TYR A 163 24.37 -1.38 -28.31
CA TYR A 163 24.88 -2.26 -27.25
C TYR A 163 26.34 -1.90 -26.91
N PRO A 164 26.89 -2.36 -25.77
CA PRO A 164 28.28 -2.07 -25.40
C PRO A 164 29.28 -2.31 -26.54
N GLY A 165 30.12 -1.32 -26.83
CA GLY A 165 31.09 -1.33 -27.92
C GLY A 165 30.51 -1.16 -29.34
N LYS A 166 29.18 -1.10 -29.49
CA LYS A 166 28.45 -0.91 -30.76
C LYS A 166 27.30 0.08 -30.58
N ARG A 167 27.66 1.31 -30.18
CA ARG A 167 26.71 2.41 -29.93
C ARG A 167 26.56 3.29 -31.17
N TYR A 168 25.36 3.85 -31.34
CA TYR A 168 25.07 4.82 -32.40
C TYR A 168 25.62 6.20 -32.05
N TYR A 169 25.67 6.53 -30.75
CA TYR A 169 26.13 7.83 -30.26
C TYR A 169 27.40 7.71 -29.41
N CYS A 170 28.22 8.77 -29.45
CA CYS A 170 29.47 8.89 -28.70
C CYS A 170 29.27 9.09 -27.19
N GLY A 171 30.37 9.02 -26.43
CA GLY A 171 30.38 9.30 -24.98
C GLY A 171 29.72 8.21 -24.14
N CYS A 172 29.83 6.95 -24.56
CA CYS A 172 29.21 5.80 -23.89
C CYS A 172 30.19 4.97 -23.04
N GLU A 173 31.44 5.42 -22.85
CA GLU A 173 32.51 4.65 -22.19
C GLU A 173 32.09 4.10 -20.82
N HIS A 174 31.44 4.91 -19.98
CA HIS A 174 31.03 4.49 -18.64
C HIS A 174 29.73 3.68 -18.64
N VAL A 175 28.76 4.04 -19.47
CA VAL A 175 27.48 3.30 -19.55
C VAL A 175 27.66 1.91 -20.17
N ASP A 176 28.65 1.74 -21.06
CA ASP A 176 29.04 0.43 -21.57
C ASP A 176 29.57 -0.48 -20.47
N LYS A 177 30.39 0.05 -19.55
CA LYS A 177 30.88 -0.68 -18.38
C LYS A 177 29.74 -1.07 -17.45
N VAL A 178 28.79 -0.16 -17.22
CA VAL A 178 27.59 -0.42 -16.39
C VAL A 178 26.71 -1.51 -16.98
N GLU A 179 26.41 -1.44 -18.28
CA GLU A 179 25.57 -2.45 -18.95
C GLU A 179 26.28 -3.81 -19.03
N SER A 180 27.57 -3.83 -19.36
CA SER A 180 28.37 -5.07 -19.38
C SER A 180 28.40 -5.74 -18.00
N LEU A 181 28.54 -4.95 -16.93
CA LEU A 181 28.52 -5.44 -15.55
C LEU A 181 27.14 -6.01 -15.16
N ALA A 182 26.05 -5.38 -15.61
CA ALA A 182 24.70 -5.91 -15.41
C ALA A 182 24.51 -7.26 -16.11
N ILE A 183 24.98 -7.37 -17.36
CA ILE A 183 24.93 -8.61 -18.15
C ILE A 183 25.75 -9.71 -17.47
N GLU A 184 27.00 -9.44 -17.09
CA GLU A 184 27.88 -10.41 -16.44
C GLU A 184 27.25 -10.97 -15.16
N ARG A 185 26.77 -10.08 -14.28
CA ARG A 185 26.12 -10.48 -13.02
C ARG A 185 24.87 -11.30 -13.26
N LEU A 186 24.06 -10.93 -14.26
CA LEU A 186 22.84 -11.66 -14.57
C LEU A 186 23.13 -13.06 -15.14
N CYS A 187 24.09 -13.16 -16.06
CA CYS A 187 24.55 -14.44 -16.60
C CYS A 187 25.06 -15.36 -15.49
N LYS A 188 25.88 -14.82 -14.56
CA LYS A 188 26.35 -15.56 -13.39
C LYS A 188 25.20 -16.01 -12.47
N LEU A 189 24.22 -15.14 -12.25
CA LEU A 189 23.10 -15.41 -11.34
C LEU A 189 22.21 -16.56 -11.80
N PHE A 190 21.95 -16.67 -13.10
CA PHE A 190 21.08 -17.71 -13.66
C PHE A 190 21.82 -18.85 -14.37
N GLY A 191 23.16 -18.82 -14.41
CA GLY A 191 23.96 -19.84 -15.08
C GLY A 191 23.73 -19.88 -16.59
N VAL A 192 23.50 -18.73 -17.22
CA VAL A 192 23.24 -18.60 -18.66
C VAL A 192 24.41 -17.94 -19.37
N LYS A 193 24.57 -18.20 -20.67
CA LYS A 193 25.66 -17.65 -21.49
C LYS A 193 25.41 -16.21 -21.95
N PHE A 194 24.17 -15.89 -22.29
CA PHE A 194 23.82 -14.60 -22.88
C PHE A 194 22.60 -13.98 -22.22
N ALA A 195 22.63 -12.65 -22.09
CA ALA A 195 21.51 -11.89 -21.54
C ALA A 195 21.35 -10.53 -22.20
N ASN A 196 20.13 -10.03 -22.24
CA ASN A 196 19.78 -8.66 -22.61
C ASN A 196 19.07 -8.00 -21.42
N VAL A 197 19.65 -6.90 -20.93
CA VAL A 197 19.21 -6.15 -19.75
C VAL A 197 18.46 -4.86 -20.09
N GLN A 198 18.23 -4.56 -21.36
CA GLN A 198 17.59 -3.33 -21.82
C GLN A 198 16.05 -3.31 -21.80
N PRO A 199 15.28 -4.42 -21.75
CA PRO A 199 13.82 -4.31 -21.71
C PRO A 199 13.33 -3.45 -20.53
N HIS A 200 12.42 -2.50 -20.79
CA HIS A 200 11.93 -1.59 -19.74
C HIS A 200 10.93 -2.26 -18.79
N SER A 201 10.37 -3.41 -19.18
CA SER A 201 9.44 -4.20 -18.36
C SER A 201 9.43 -5.68 -18.77
N GLY A 202 8.83 -6.54 -17.95
CA GLY A 202 8.64 -7.96 -18.30
C GLY A 202 7.75 -8.15 -19.53
N SER A 203 6.74 -7.31 -19.69
CA SER A 203 5.89 -7.33 -20.89
C SER A 203 6.69 -7.05 -22.17
N GLN A 204 7.61 -6.08 -22.13
CA GLN A 204 8.50 -5.79 -23.26
C GLN A 204 9.57 -6.87 -23.46
N ALA A 205 10.02 -7.53 -22.39
CA ALA A 205 10.89 -8.69 -22.51
C ALA A 205 10.18 -9.83 -23.29
N ASN A 206 8.91 -10.12 -22.96
CA ASN A 206 8.12 -11.10 -23.72
C ASN A 206 7.86 -10.64 -25.17
N GLN A 207 7.55 -9.36 -25.39
CA GLN A 207 7.39 -8.80 -26.73
C GLN A 207 8.66 -8.93 -27.58
N ALA A 208 9.84 -8.73 -27.00
CA ALA A 208 11.11 -8.91 -27.70
C ALA A 208 11.30 -10.38 -28.14
N VAL A 209 10.91 -11.34 -27.31
CA VAL A 209 10.92 -12.76 -27.71
C VAL A 209 9.95 -12.98 -28.86
N PHE A 210 8.72 -12.48 -28.76
CA PHE A 210 7.73 -12.62 -29.83
C PHE A 210 8.21 -12.00 -31.15
N ALA A 211 8.71 -10.76 -31.12
CA ALA A 211 9.24 -10.09 -32.31
C ALA A 211 10.48 -10.77 -32.89
N SER A 212 11.25 -11.52 -32.08
CA SER A 212 12.43 -12.25 -32.53
C SER A 212 12.14 -13.62 -33.14
N LEU A 213 11.04 -14.28 -32.73
CA LEU A 213 10.75 -15.68 -33.08
C LEU A 213 9.47 -15.88 -33.90
N LEU A 214 8.54 -14.93 -33.83
CA LEU A 214 7.17 -15.06 -34.34
C LEU A 214 6.84 -13.96 -35.35
N THR A 215 5.86 -14.29 -36.19
CA THR A 215 5.17 -13.38 -37.10
C THR A 215 3.69 -13.34 -36.71
N PRO A 216 2.97 -12.21 -36.87
CA PRO A 216 1.52 -12.19 -36.65
C PRO A 216 0.81 -13.34 -37.39
N GLY A 217 -0.14 -13.99 -36.70
CA GLY A 217 -0.83 -15.19 -37.16
C GLY A 217 -0.21 -16.51 -36.69
N ASP A 218 1.05 -16.52 -36.24
CA ASP A 218 1.65 -17.71 -35.63
C ASP A 218 0.87 -18.17 -34.39
N THR A 219 0.88 -19.48 -34.13
CA THR A 219 0.19 -20.07 -32.97
C THR A 219 1.09 -20.04 -31.73
N ILE A 220 0.54 -19.61 -30.59
CA ILE A 220 1.20 -19.69 -29.27
C ILE A 220 0.35 -20.54 -28.31
N LEU A 221 1.02 -21.19 -27.36
CA LEU A 221 0.37 -21.98 -26.31
C LEU A 221 0.82 -21.49 -24.93
N GLY A 222 -0.10 -20.95 -24.13
CA GLY A 222 0.18 -20.35 -22.81
C GLY A 222 -0.82 -20.77 -21.73
N LEU A 223 -0.49 -20.54 -20.46
CA LEU A 223 -1.40 -20.83 -19.35
C LEU A 223 -2.56 -19.82 -19.35
N SER A 224 -3.78 -20.32 -19.21
CA SER A 224 -4.97 -19.48 -19.16
C SER A 224 -4.94 -18.49 -17.99
N LEU A 225 -5.43 -17.27 -18.21
CA LEU A 225 -5.49 -16.23 -17.17
C LEU A 225 -6.34 -16.68 -15.97
N SER A 226 -7.42 -17.43 -16.21
CA SER A 226 -8.29 -17.98 -15.16
C SER A 226 -7.62 -19.09 -14.34
N CYS A 227 -6.55 -19.70 -14.83
CA CYS A 227 -5.76 -20.70 -14.11
C CYS A 227 -4.40 -20.16 -13.65
N GLY A 228 -4.25 -18.84 -13.57
CA GLY A 228 -3.06 -18.19 -13.01
C GLY A 228 -1.98 -17.80 -14.02
N GLY A 229 -2.30 -17.79 -15.32
CA GLY A 229 -1.44 -17.25 -16.38
C GLY A 229 -1.18 -15.75 -16.28
N HIS A 230 -0.60 -15.16 -17.33
CA HIS A 230 -0.39 -13.71 -17.44
C HIS A 230 -0.97 -13.17 -18.74
N LEU A 231 -1.36 -11.89 -18.76
CA LEU A 231 -1.92 -11.24 -19.94
C LEU A 231 -1.03 -11.39 -21.18
N THR A 232 0.30 -11.35 -21.00
CA THR A 232 1.27 -11.46 -22.10
C THR A 232 1.40 -12.85 -22.69
N HIS A 233 0.70 -13.85 -22.15
CA HIS A 233 0.76 -15.25 -22.61
C HIS A 233 -0.41 -15.62 -23.53
N GLY A 234 -1.03 -14.63 -24.16
CA GLY A 234 -2.08 -14.82 -25.17
C GLY A 234 -3.48 -14.34 -24.77
N ALA A 235 -3.62 -13.54 -23.72
CA ALA A 235 -4.92 -12.96 -23.37
C ALA A 235 -5.37 -11.95 -24.44
N ALA A 236 -6.67 -11.96 -24.79
CA ALA A 236 -7.23 -11.17 -25.90
C ALA A 236 -6.91 -9.65 -25.88
N PRO A 237 -6.86 -8.95 -24.72
CA PRO A 237 -6.49 -7.53 -24.69
C PRO A 237 -5.01 -7.24 -24.99
N SER A 238 -4.13 -8.21 -24.73
CA SER A 238 -2.67 -8.09 -24.91
C SER A 238 -2.28 -8.20 -26.37
N LEU A 239 -1.12 -7.62 -26.74
CA LEU A 239 -0.50 -7.80 -28.06
C LEU A 239 -0.42 -9.29 -28.43
N SER A 240 -0.04 -10.13 -27.47
CA SER A 240 0.04 -11.59 -27.66
C SER A 240 -1.28 -12.21 -28.11
N GLY A 241 -2.42 -11.77 -27.56
CA GLY A 241 -3.75 -12.26 -27.96
C GLY A 241 -4.29 -11.60 -29.22
N LYS A 242 -3.87 -10.36 -29.51
CA LYS A 242 -4.30 -9.62 -30.71
C LYS A 242 -3.58 -10.10 -31.98
N TRP A 243 -2.30 -10.44 -31.89
CA TRP A 243 -1.46 -10.70 -33.06
C TRP A 243 -1.25 -12.19 -33.34
N PHE A 244 -1.37 -13.06 -32.34
CA PHE A 244 -1.10 -14.48 -32.49
C PHE A 244 -2.36 -15.32 -32.25
N LYS A 245 -2.42 -16.50 -32.87
CA LYS A 245 -3.44 -17.49 -32.55
C LYS A 245 -3.13 -18.09 -31.19
N SER A 246 -3.78 -17.57 -30.16
CA SER A 246 -3.50 -17.92 -28.77
C SER A 246 -4.33 -19.12 -28.33
N ILE A 247 -3.68 -20.26 -28.12
CA ILE A 247 -4.25 -21.44 -27.48
C ILE A 247 -3.87 -21.39 -25.99
N GLN A 248 -4.82 -21.76 -25.14
CA GLN A 248 -4.64 -21.74 -23.69
C GLN A 248 -4.68 -23.17 -23.14
N TYR A 249 -3.70 -23.54 -22.32
CA TYR A 249 -3.78 -24.75 -21.49
C TYR A 249 -4.24 -24.40 -20.07
N THR A 250 -4.69 -25.42 -19.33
CA THR A 250 -5.27 -25.23 -18.00
C THR A 250 -4.62 -26.12 -16.94
N VAL A 251 -5.25 -26.22 -15.77
CA VAL A 251 -4.87 -27.12 -14.68
C VAL A 251 -5.89 -28.24 -14.58
N ASN A 252 -5.49 -29.36 -13.98
CA ASN A 252 -6.40 -30.45 -13.66
C ASN A 252 -7.47 -30.00 -12.65
N LYS A 253 -8.73 -30.40 -12.86
CA LYS A 253 -9.89 -29.95 -12.06
C LYS A 253 -9.87 -30.39 -10.61
N ASP A 254 -9.29 -31.55 -10.32
CA ASP A 254 -9.34 -32.16 -8.99
C ASP A 254 -8.11 -31.76 -8.16
N THR A 255 -6.96 -31.57 -8.81
CA THR A 255 -5.68 -31.30 -8.13
C THR A 255 -5.22 -29.85 -8.23
N TYR A 256 -5.76 -29.09 -9.19
CA TYR A 256 -5.33 -27.74 -9.57
C TYR A 256 -3.85 -27.63 -9.99
N LEU A 257 -3.22 -28.76 -10.31
CA LEU A 257 -1.86 -28.83 -10.87
C LEU A 257 -1.90 -28.73 -12.39
N LEU A 258 -0.83 -28.25 -13.00
CA LEU A 258 -0.70 -28.24 -14.47
C LEU A 258 -0.89 -29.65 -15.04
N ASP A 259 -1.81 -29.78 -16.00
CA ASP A 259 -2.08 -31.04 -16.68
C ASP A 259 -1.15 -31.20 -17.88
N MET A 260 -0.01 -31.87 -17.66
CA MET A 260 1.02 -32.01 -18.68
C MET A 260 0.56 -32.86 -19.88
N ASP A 261 -0.43 -33.74 -19.70
CA ASP A 261 -0.97 -34.56 -20.78
C ASP A 261 -1.95 -33.75 -21.65
N GLU A 262 -2.76 -32.88 -21.04
CA GLU A 262 -3.56 -31.87 -21.76
C GLU A 262 -2.65 -30.94 -22.57
N ILE A 263 -1.58 -30.43 -21.95
CA ILE A 263 -0.62 -29.55 -22.62
C ILE A 263 0.01 -30.25 -23.83
N GLU A 264 0.44 -31.51 -23.69
CA GLU A 264 0.98 -32.28 -24.81
C GLU A 264 -0.05 -32.47 -25.92
N LYS A 265 -1.29 -32.85 -25.57
CA LYS A 265 -2.38 -33.03 -26.53
C LYS A 265 -2.64 -31.74 -27.33
N LEU A 266 -2.77 -30.60 -26.65
CA LEU A 266 -2.99 -29.30 -27.29
C LEU A 266 -1.81 -28.90 -28.20
N ALA A 267 -0.57 -29.17 -27.76
CA ALA A 267 0.60 -28.92 -28.58
C ALA A 267 0.59 -29.78 -29.86
N LEU A 268 0.25 -31.06 -29.75
CA LEU A 268 0.18 -31.98 -30.89
C LEU A 268 -0.93 -31.58 -31.88
N GLU A 269 -2.07 -31.12 -31.38
CA GLU A 269 -3.23 -30.71 -32.17
C GLU A 269 -2.99 -29.38 -32.91
N HIS A 270 -2.49 -28.37 -32.19
CA HIS A 270 -2.42 -27.00 -32.72
C HIS A 270 -1.04 -26.61 -33.28
N LYS A 271 -0.01 -27.43 -33.05
CA LYS A 271 1.37 -27.21 -33.52
C LYS A 271 1.84 -25.77 -33.26
N PRO A 272 1.85 -25.31 -32.00
CA PRO A 272 2.28 -23.95 -31.67
C PRO A 272 3.73 -23.74 -32.07
N LYS A 273 4.08 -22.52 -32.49
CA LYS A 273 5.46 -22.13 -32.75
C LYS A 273 6.20 -21.76 -31.46
N LEU A 274 5.45 -21.38 -30.43
CA LEU A 274 5.97 -21.04 -29.10
C LEU A 274 5.07 -21.61 -28.01
N ILE A 275 5.67 -22.35 -27.08
CA ILE A 275 5.06 -22.78 -25.82
C ILE A 275 5.62 -21.89 -24.71
N ILE A 276 4.74 -21.34 -23.88
CA ILE A 276 5.09 -20.45 -22.78
C ILE A 276 4.86 -21.17 -21.46
N ALA A 277 5.92 -21.36 -20.68
CA ALA A 277 5.90 -21.88 -19.32
C ALA A 277 6.14 -20.74 -18.33
N GLY A 278 5.08 -20.24 -17.71
CA GLY A 278 5.15 -19.13 -16.76
C GLY A 278 3.77 -18.79 -16.20
N ALA A 279 3.74 -18.20 -15.01
CA ALA A 279 2.49 -17.93 -14.31
C ALA A 279 2.62 -16.72 -13.36
N SER A 280 1.48 -16.08 -13.11
CA SER A 280 1.33 -15.00 -12.13
C SER A 280 0.68 -15.46 -10.83
N ALA A 281 -0.10 -16.53 -10.87
CA ALA A 281 -0.87 -17.05 -9.74
C ALA A 281 -0.92 -18.59 -9.75
N TYR A 282 0.26 -19.22 -9.79
CA TYR A 282 0.40 -20.68 -9.66
C TYR A 282 1.37 -20.98 -8.51
N PRO A 283 0.93 -21.65 -7.43
CA PRO A 283 1.74 -21.77 -6.21
C PRO A 283 2.77 -22.91 -6.26
N ARG A 284 2.79 -23.74 -7.32
CA ARG A 284 3.57 -24.98 -7.40
C ARG A 284 4.76 -24.89 -8.35
N LYS A 285 5.65 -25.88 -8.25
CA LYS A 285 6.79 -26.03 -9.15
C LYS A 285 6.33 -26.37 -10.57
N MET A 286 6.96 -25.78 -11.57
CA MET A 286 6.78 -26.12 -12.98
C MET A 286 7.78 -27.19 -13.41
N ASP A 287 7.30 -28.15 -14.20
CA ASP A 287 8.16 -29.16 -14.83
C ASP A 287 8.70 -28.64 -16.18
N PHE A 288 9.75 -27.82 -16.11
CA PHE A 288 10.37 -27.25 -17.29
C PHE A 288 10.97 -28.29 -18.24
N LYS A 289 11.41 -29.44 -17.71
CA LYS A 289 11.89 -30.55 -18.52
C LYS A 289 10.76 -31.12 -19.37
N ARG A 290 9.60 -31.37 -18.76
CA ARG A 290 8.43 -31.88 -19.47
C ARG A 290 7.90 -30.88 -20.51
N PHE A 291 7.88 -29.58 -20.19
CA PHE A 291 7.59 -28.55 -21.19
C PHE A 291 8.56 -28.60 -22.38
N ARG A 292 9.84 -28.84 -22.13
CA ARG A 292 10.86 -28.96 -23.18
C ARG A 292 10.62 -30.18 -24.07
N GLU A 293 10.34 -31.34 -23.48
CA GLU A 293 10.01 -32.56 -24.24
C GLU A 293 8.81 -32.34 -25.17
N ILE A 294 7.77 -31.65 -24.69
CA ILE A 294 6.58 -31.32 -25.50
C ILE A 294 6.94 -30.36 -26.63
N ALA A 295 7.71 -29.32 -26.34
CA ALA A 295 8.15 -28.35 -27.34
C ALA A 295 8.95 -29.03 -28.47
N ASP A 296 9.89 -29.92 -28.12
CA ASP A 296 10.69 -30.67 -29.09
C ASP A 296 9.84 -31.60 -29.96
N LYS A 297 8.83 -32.27 -29.38
CA LYS A 297 7.91 -33.16 -30.11
C LYS A 297 7.16 -32.46 -31.24
N VAL A 298 6.89 -31.16 -31.12
CA VAL A 298 6.13 -30.38 -32.11
C VAL A 298 6.97 -29.34 -32.85
N GLY A 299 8.28 -29.26 -32.57
CA GLY A 299 9.19 -28.28 -33.17
C GLY A 299 8.93 -26.84 -32.71
N ALA A 300 8.39 -26.64 -31.51
CA ALA A 300 8.15 -25.32 -30.93
C ALA A 300 9.37 -24.78 -30.17
N TYR A 301 9.48 -23.46 -30.08
CA TYR A 301 10.32 -22.84 -29.05
C TYR A 301 9.66 -22.94 -27.67
N LEU A 302 10.50 -22.94 -26.63
CA LEU A 302 10.07 -22.90 -25.23
C LEU A 302 10.53 -21.58 -24.62
N LEU A 303 9.56 -20.75 -24.24
CA LEU A 303 9.77 -19.55 -23.45
C LEU A 303 9.42 -19.84 -21.99
N ALA A 304 10.40 -19.71 -21.10
CA ALA A 304 10.14 -19.73 -19.66
C ALA A 304 10.05 -18.30 -19.10
N ASP A 305 8.84 -17.86 -18.74
CA ASP A 305 8.63 -16.57 -18.07
C ASP A 305 8.68 -16.79 -16.55
N ILE A 306 9.81 -16.45 -15.95
CA ILE A 306 10.11 -16.69 -14.55
C ILE A 306 9.85 -15.48 -13.66
N ALA A 307 9.10 -14.47 -14.11
CA ALA A 307 8.94 -13.18 -13.44
C ALA A 307 8.66 -13.28 -11.92
N HIS A 308 7.74 -14.17 -11.52
CA HIS A 308 7.39 -14.39 -10.12
C HIS A 308 8.45 -15.20 -9.36
N TYR A 309 9.12 -16.14 -10.02
CA TYR A 309 10.03 -17.10 -9.39
C TYR A 309 11.51 -16.69 -9.43
N ALA A 310 11.85 -15.58 -10.11
CA ALA A 310 13.22 -15.22 -10.44
C ALA A 310 14.17 -15.15 -9.24
N GLY A 311 13.77 -14.55 -8.12
CA GLY A 311 14.58 -14.51 -6.90
C GLY A 311 14.75 -15.88 -6.25
N LEU A 312 13.72 -16.74 -6.33
CA LEU A 312 13.78 -18.10 -5.81
C LEU A 312 14.66 -19.00 -6.66
N ILE A 313 14.58 -18.87 -7.99
CA ILE A 313 15.45 -19.59 -8.94
C ILE A 313 16.91 -19.17 -8.75
N ALA A 314 17.17 -17.86 -8.66
CA ALA A 314 18.50 -17.32 -8.41
C ALA A 314 19.13 -17.84 -7.11
N ALA A 315 18.31 -18.10 -6.08
CA ALA A 315 18.74 -18.66 -4.81
C ALA A 315 18.83 -20.20 -4.79
N GLY A 316 18.29 -20.88 -5.81
CA GLY A 316 18.19 -22.35 -5.85
C GLY A 316 17.02 -22.94 -5.04
N GLU A 317 16.03 -22.13 -4.65
CA GLU A 317 14.84 -22.55 -3.90
C GLU A 317 13.67 -22.96 -4.83
N TYR A 318 13.77 -22.69 -6.14
CA TYR A 318 12.81 -23.07 -7.18
C TYR A 318 13.56 -23.65 -8.40
N PRO A 319 13.01 -24.64 -9.13
CA PRO A 319 13.69 -25.25 -10.27
C PRO A 319 14.09 -24.23 -11.34
N SER A 320 15.31 -24.37 -11.86
CA SER A 320 15.82 -23.51 -12.92
C SER A 320 15.43 -24.04 -14.31
N PRO A 321 14.89 -23.21 -15.21
CA PRO A 321 14.64 -23.59 -16.60
C PRO A 321 15.87 -23.44 -17.50
N ALA A 322 17.03 -22.99 -16.99
CA ALA A 322 18.19 -22.61 -17.81
C ALA A 322 18.72 -23.72 -18.75
N GLU A 323 18.58 -24.99 -18.35
CA GLU A 323 18.99 -26.15 -19.16
C GLU A 323 17.93 -26.60 -20.17
N TYR A 324 16.69 -26.15 -20.03
CA TYR A 324 15.54 -26.65 -20.78
C TYR A 324 14.97 -25.61 -21.75
N ALA A 325 14.80 -24.37 -21.29
CA ALA A 325 14.19 -23.30 -22.05
C ALA A 325 15.10 -22.80 -23.17
N HIS A 326 14.52 -22.52 -24.33
CA HIS A 326 15.22 -21.86 -25.43
C HIS A 326 15.49 -20.39 -25.07
N VAL A 327 14.50 -19.75 -24.45
CA VAL A 327 14.60 -18.37 -23.97
C VAL A 327 13.94 -18.27 -22.60
N MET A 328 14.56 -17.52 -21.69
CA MET A 328 13.97 -17.15 -20.41
C MET A 328 13.70 -15.65 -20.39
N THR A 329 12.57 -15.25 -19.84
CA THR A 329 12.24 -13.85 -19.57
C THR A 329 11.92 -13.66 -18.10
N SER A 330 12.12 -12.43 -17.61
CA SER A 330 11.72 -12.10 -16.26
C SER A 330 11.53 -10.60 -16.07
N THR A 331 10.83 -10.26 -14.99
CA THR A 331 10.90 -8.94 -14.37
C THR A 331 12.02 -8.87 -13.33
N THR A 332 12.49 -7.67 -13.04
CA THR A 332 13.57 -7.47 -12.06
C THR A 332 13.10 -7.03 -10.65
N HIS A 333 11.84 -6.65 -10.47
CA HIS A 333 11.32 -6.02 -9.24
C HIS A 333 10.59 -6.92 -8.23
N LYS A 334 10.18 -8.13 -8.64
CA LYS A 334 9.35 -9.02 -7.79
C LYS A 334 10.20 -9.70 -6.71
N THR A 335 10.29 -11.04 -6.72
CA THR A 335 11.15 -11.79 -5.80
C THR A 335 12.63 -11.47 -5.99
N LEU A 336 13.04 -10.98 -7.16
CA LEU A 336 14.42 -10.54 -7.43
C LEU A 336 14.77 -9.17 -6.80
N ARG A 337 13.76 -8.43 -6.29
CA ARG A 337 13.91 -7.22 -5.45
C ARG A 337 14.76 -6.08 -6.07
N GLY A 338 14.87 -6.03 -7.38
CA GLY A 338 15.53 -4.97 -8.12
C GLY A 338 14.59 -3.83 -8.56
N PRO A 339 15.03 -2.98 -9.51
CA PRO A 339 14.19 -1.89 -10.02
C PRO A 339 13.08 -2.44 -10.93
N ARG A 340 12.12 -1.59 -11.31
CA ARG A 340 11.17 -1.94 -12.38
C ARG A 340 11.95 -2.06 -13.71
N GLY A 341 11.77 -3.19 -14.40
CA GLY A 341 12.56 -3.55 -15.56
C GLY A 341 12.32 -4.98 -16.01
N GLY A 342 12.65 -5.30 -17.26
CA GLY A 342 12.65 -6.67 -17.80
C GLY A 342 14.04 -7.15 -18.20
N ILE A 343 14.17 -8.45 -18.36
CA ILE A 343 15.39 -9.13 -18.82
C ILE A 343 15.03 -10.30 -19.75
N VAL A 344 15.90 -10.58 -20.71
CA VAL A 344 15.83 -11.77 -21.57
C VAL A 344 17.15 -12.52 -21.47
N MET A 345 17.10 -13.84 -21.37
CA MET A 345 18.27 -14.70 -21.19
C MET A 345 18.18 -15.91 -22.12
N THR A 346 19.32 -16.39 -22.59
CA THR A 346 19.40 -17.59 -23.42
C THR A 346 20.81 -18.20 -23.38
N ASN A 347 20.90 -19.49 -23.72
CA ASN A 347 22.16 -20.19 -23.93
C ASN A 347 22.55 -20.29 -25.42
N ASP A 348 21.72 -19.77 -26.32
CA ASP A 348 21.92 -19.79 -27.77
C ASP A 348 22.35 -18.41 -28.29
N GLU A 349 23.52 -18.34 -28.94
CA GLU A 349 24.08 -17.09 -29.47
C GLU A 349 23.27 -16.53 -30.64
N ALA A 350 22.71 -17.38 -31.49
CA ALA A 350 21.89 -16.96 -32.62
C ALA A 350 20.56 -16.37 -32.14
N LEU A 351 19.93 -16.98 -31.13
CA LEU A 351 18.77 -16.39 -30.46
C LEU A 351 19.12 -15.08 -29.78
N HIS A 352 20.27 -15.00 -29.11
CA HIS A 352 20.73 -13.77 -28.46
C HIS A 352 20.84 -12.60 -29.46
N LYS A 353 21.43 -12.83 -30.64
CA LYS A 353 21.54 -11.82 -31.70
C LYS A 353 20.16 -11.37 -32.21
N LYS A 354 19.23 -12.31 -32.43
CA LYS A 354 17.84 -11.99 -32.84
C LYS A 354 17.11 -11.17 -31.77
N ILE A 355 17.25 -11.55 -30.51
CA ILE A 355 16.65 -10.85 -29.37
C ILE A 355 17.23 -9.44 -29.24
N GLN A 356 18.55 -9.27 -29.40
CA GLN A 356 19.16 -7.95 -29.39
C GLN A 356 18.54 -7.05 -30.48
N SER A 357 18.45 -7.53 -31.71
CA SER A 357 17.82 -6.78 -32.82
C SER A 357 16.33 -6.48 -32.58
N ALA A 358 15.60 -7.41 -31.94
CA ALA A 358 14.20 -7.22 -31.61
C ALA A 358 13.98 -6.19 -30.50
N VAL A 359 14.84 -6.15 -29.47
CA VAL A 359 14.79 -5.11 -28.44
C VAL A 359 15.14 -3.75 -29.05
N PHE A 360 16.27 -3.66 -29.75
CA PHE A 360 16.71 -2.45 -30.45
C PHE A 360 17.36 -2.83 -31.79
N PRO A 361 16.96 -2.23 -32.92
CA PRO A 361 16.02 -1.10 -33.04
C PRO A 361 14.54 -1.52 -33.14
N GLY A 362 14.20 -2.80 -32.92
CA GLY A 362 12.86 -3.33 -33.20
C GLY A 362 11.72 -2.72 -32.36
N LEU A 363 11.85 -2.70 -31.02
CA LEU A 363 10.76 -2.33 -30.11
C LEU A 363 11.04 -1.07 -29.28
N GLN A 364 12.30 -0.82 -28.95
CA GLN A 364 12.72 0.28 -28.06
C GLN A 364 13.72 1.19 -28.78
N GLY A 365 13.86 2.43 -28.28
CA GLY A 365 14.92 3.37 -28.64
C GLY A 365 16.08 3.30 -27.63
N GLY A 366 16.49 4.44 -27.08
CA GLY A 366 17.57 4.51 -26.09
C GLY A 366 17.30 3.71 -24.81
N PRO A 367 18.27 2.90 -24.33
CA PRO A 367 18.12 2.14 -23.08
C PRO A 367 18.09 3.05 -21.85
N LEU A 368 17.30 2.68 -20.85
CA LEU A 368 17.23 3.38 -19.56
C LEU A 368 18.48 3.07 -18.70
N MET A 369 19.57 3.80 -18.90
CA MET A 369 20.86 3.51 -18.28
C MET A 369 20.85 3.56 -16.74
N HIS A 370 20.03 4.43 -16.15
CA HIS A 370 19.81 4.49 -14.70
C HIS A 370 19.12 3.21 -14.17
N VAL A 371 18.15 2.66 -14.91
CA VAL A 371 17.52 1.37 -14.60
C VAL A 371 18.54 0.23 -14.74
N ILE A 372 19.36 0.23 -15.79
CA ILE A 372 20.39 -0.80 -16.00
C ILE A 372 21.42 -0.77 -14.87
N ALA A 373 21.83 0.42 -14.40
CA ALA A 373 22.68 0.56 -13.23
C ALA A 373 22.03 -0.03 -11.97
N ALA A 374 20.75 0.31 -11.73
CA ALA A 374 19.99 -0.23 -10.62
C ALA A 374 19.81 -1.76 -10.69
N LYS A 375 19.63 -2.32 -11.90
CA LYS A 375 19.64 -3.78 -12.14
C LYS A 375 20.99 -4.38 -11.77
N ALA A 376 22.10 -3.75 -12.17
CA ALA A 376 23.44 -4.22 -11.82
C ALA A 376 23.65 -4.27 -10.30
N VAL A 377 23.15 -3.28 -9.55
CA VAL A 377 23.18 -3.27 -8.07
C VAL A 377 22.36 -4.43 -7.52
N ALA A 378 21.11 -4.58 -7.94
CA ALA A 378 20.22 -5.65 -7.50
C ALA A 378 20.79 -7.05 -7.78
N PHE A 379 21.42 -7.26 -8.95
CA PHE A 379 22.05 -8.55 -9.27
C PHE A 379 23.27 -8.83 -8.40
N LYS A 380 24.02 -7.81 -7.99
CA LYS A 380 25.10 -7.97 -7.00
C LYS A 380 24.55 -8.41 -5.65
N GLU A 381 23.46 -7.79 -5.20
CA GLU A 381 22.78 -8.17 -3.95
C GLU A 381 22.25 -9.61 -4.05
N ALA A 382 21.65 -9.99 -5.18
CA ALA A 382 21.12 -11.34 -5.40
C ALA A 382 22.21 -12.42 -5.49
N LEU A 383 23.44 -12.06 -5.88
CA LEU A 383 24.60 -12.94 -5.87
C LEU A 383 25.17 -13.18 -4.45
N ALA A 384 24.73 -12.42 -3.45
CA ALA A 384 25.24 -12.52 -2.09
C ALA A 384 24.62 -13.73 -1.34
N PRO A 385 25.36 -14.42 -0.46
CA PRO A 385 24.84 -15.57 0.29
C PRO A 385 23.58 -15.26 1.13
N GLU A 386 23.46 -14.04 1.64
CA GLU A 386 22.33 -13.57 2.43
C GLU A 386 21.03 -13.59 1.62
N PHE A 387 21.11 -13.37 0.30
CA PHE A 387 19.94 -13.43 -0.58
C PHE A 387 19.36 -14.85 -0.65
N LYS A 388 20.20 -15.89 -0.59
CA LYS A 388 19.73 -17.28 -0.52
C LYS A 388 18.97 -17.55 0.77
N THR A 389 19.50 -17.07 1.90
CA THR A 389 18.84 -17.20 3.21
C THR A 389 17.49 -16.47 3.20
N TYR A 390 17.45 -15.26 2.65
CA TYR A 390 16.23 -14.48 2.45
C TYR A 390 15.21 -15.23 1.57
N SER A 391 15.61 -15.75 0.40
CA SER A 391 14.71 -16.49 -0.50
C SER A 391 14.16 -17.78 0.12
N LYS A 392 14.95 -18.47 0.95
CA LYS A 392 14.47 -19.64 1.71
C LYS A 392 13.37 -19.23 2.69
N LYS A 393 13.57 -18.14 3.45
CA LYS A 393 12.55 -17.59 4.36
C LYS A 393 11.26 -17.22 3.64
N ILE A 394 11.32 -16.67 2.42
CA ILE A 394 10.11 -16.37 1.62
C ILE A 394 9.23 -17.62 1.47
N VAL A 395 9.83 -18.75 1.06
CA VAL A 395 9.11 -20.00 0.82
C VAL A 395 8.61 -20.61 2.14
N GLU A 396 9.41 -20.57 3.20
CA GLU A 396 9.01 -21.02 4.53
C GLU A 396 7.81 -20.21 5.06
N ASN A 397 7.89 -18.89 4.99
CA ASN A 397 6.82 -17.98 5.38
C ASN A 397 5.54 -18.23 4.58
N ALA A 398 5.64 -18.48 3.27
CA ALA A 398 4.49 -18.77 2.42
C ALA A 398 3.82 -20.10 2.78
N LYS A 399 4.60 -21.12 3.14
CA LYS A 399 4.09 -22.40 3.64
C LYS A 399 3.37 -22.25 4.97
N VAL A 400 3.93 -21.48 5.90
CA VAL A 400 3.30 -21.23 7.20
C VAL A 400 2.00 -20.45 7.02
N LEU A 401 2.01 -19.37 6.23
CA LEU A 401 0.79 -18.63 5.92
C LEU A 401 -0.30 -19.54 5.34
N ALA A 402 0.03 -20.38 4.36
CA ALA A 402 -0.93 -21.33 3.79
C ALA A 402 -1.47 -22.31 4.85
N GLN A 403 -0.61 -22.89 5.68
CA GLN A 403 -1.01 -23.84 6.73
C GLN A 403 -1.90 -23.21 7.79
N GLU A 404 -1.60 -22.00 8.25
CA GLU A 404 -2.41 -21.31 9.26
C GLU A 404 -3.75 -20.87 8.70
N LEU A 405 -3.81 -20.37 7.46
CA LEU A 405 -5.09 -20.07 6.80
C LEU A 405 -5.96 -21.33 6.65
N GLN A 406 -5.38 -22.50 6.36
CA GLN A 406 -6.12 -23.78 6.36
C GLN A 406 -6.67 -24.14 7.75
N LYS A 407 -5.90 -23.92 8.82
CA LYS A 407 -6.39 -24.15 10.20
C LYS A 407 -7.57 -23.25 10.55
N HIS A 408 -7.63 -22.06 9.96
CA HIS A 408 -8.77 -21.16 10.04
C HIS A 408 -9.94 -21.54 9.12
N GLY A 409 -9.86 -22.67 8.41
CA GLY A 409 -10.93 -23.19 7.57
C GLY A 409 -11.01 -22.58 6.17
N LEU A 410 -9.96 -21.91 5.69
CA LEU A 410 -9.88 -21.37 4.34
C LEU A 410 -9.32 -22.40 3.36
N ASP A 411 -9.89 -22.44 2.16
CA ASP A 411 -9.45 -23.36 1.12
C ASP A 411 -8.22 -22.82 0.39
N ILE A 412 -7.10 -23.54 0.49
CA ILE A 412 -5.87 -23.21 -0.24
C ILE A 412 -5.84 -23.99 -1.55
N ILE A 413 -5.76 -23.27 -2.68
CA ILE A 413 -5.63 -23.89 -3.99
C ILE A 413 -4.35 -24.74 -4.03
N THR A 414 -4.49 -26.00 -4.47
CA THR A 414 -3.47 -27.07 -4.39
C THR A 414 -3.09 -27.54 -2.98
N GLY A 415 -3.68 -27.00 -1.91
CA GLY A 415 -3.49 -27.41 -0.52
C GLY A 415 -2.19 -26.95 0.16
N SER A 416 -1.25 -26.32 -0.55
CA SER A 416 -0.02 -25.73 -0.01
C SER A 416 0.69 -24.91 -1.11
N THR A 417 1.95 -24.51 -0.90
CA THR A 417 2.77 -23.78 -1.86
C THR A 417 4.23 -24.26 -1.85
N ASP A 418 4.86 -24.22 -3.03
CA ASP A 418 6.29 -24.45 -3.24
C ASP A 418 7.01 -23.18 -3.74
N SER A 419 6.33 -22.04 -3.64
CA SER A 419 6.78 -20.74 -4.13
C SER A 419 6.53 -19.66 -3.07
N HIS A 420 6.51 -18.38 -3.47
CA HIS A 420 6.13 -17.27 -2.60
C HIS A 420 4.65 -16.90 -2.67
N ILE A 421 3.86 -17.62 -3.47
CA ILE A 421 2.45 -17.32 -3.75
C ILE A 421 1.57 -18.24 -2.90
N VAL A 422 0.57 -17.67 -2.23
CA VAL A 422 -0.52 -18.40 -1.58
C VAL A 422 -1.83 -17.97 -2.24
N LEU A 423 -2.61 -18.93 -2.72
CA LEU A 423 -3.87 -18.68 -3.41
C LEU A 423 -5.02 -19.28 -2.60
N VAL A 424 -5.94 -18.43 -2.17
CA VAL A 424 -7.09 -18.79 -1.35
C VAL A 424 -8.34 -18.79 -2.21
N ASP A 425 -9.19 -19.80 -2.03
CA ASP A 425 -10.51 -19.91 -2.61
C ASP A 425 -11.56 -19.56 -1.55
N LEU A 426 -12.42 -18.60 -1.85
CA LEU A 426 -13.44 -18.08 -0.94
C LEU A 426 -14.82 -18.69 -1.18
N ARG A 427 -14.96 -19.62 -2.15
CA ARG A 427 -16.27 -20.18 -2.51
C ARG A 427 -16.93 -20.94 -1.36
N SER A 428 -16.16 -21.63 -0.51
CA SER A 428 -16.70 -22.31 0.67
C SER A 428 -17.19 -21.32 1.74
N GLN A 429 -16.57 -20.14 1.82
CA GLN A 429 -17.01 -19.03 2.68
C GLN A 429 -18.17 -18.23 2.05
N LYS A 430 -18.54 -18.51 0.79
CA LYS A 430 -19.57 -17.79 0.02
C LYS A 430 -19.29 -16.28 -0.09
N LEU A 431 -18.01 -15.92 -0.16
CA LEU A 431 -17.54 -14.53 -0.32
C LEU A 431 -16.88 -14.36 -1.69
N THR A 432 -16.87 -13.12 -2.20
CA THR A 432 -16.11 -12.78 -3.40
C THR A 432 -14.76 -12.17 -3.05
N GLY A 433 -13.79 -12.33 -3.95
CA GLY A 433 -12.47 -11.70 -3.80
C GLY A 433 -12.57 -10.18 -3.75
N LYS A 434 -13.54 -9.56 -4.45
CA LYS A 434 -13.75 -8.11 -4.38
C LYS A 434 -14.11 -7.65 -2.96
N ASP A 435 -15.08 -8.31 -2.33
CA ASP A 435 -15.59 -7.86 -1.03
C ASP A 435 -14.53 -7.99 0.07
N VAL A 436 -13.76 -9.08 0.02
CA VAL A 436 -12.72 -9.34 1.02
C VAL A 436 -11.50 -8.45 0.84
N VAL A 437 -11.05 -8.16 -0.39
CA VAL A 437 -9.89 -7.27 -0.61
C VAL A 437 -10.17 -5.86 -0.12
N ASP A 438 -11.35 -5.31 -0.44
CA ASP A 438 -11.71 -3.96 0.00
C ASP A 438 -11.69 -3.88 1.55
N SER A 439 -12.08 -4.96 2.23
CA SER A 439 -12.09 -5.06 3.70
C SER A 439 -10.69 -5.23 4.28
N LEU A 440 -9.85 -6.08 3.68
CA LEU A 440 -8.45 -6.24 4.06
C LEU A 440 -7.68 -4.93 3.89
N GLU A 441 -7.92 -4.20 2.79
CA GLU A 441 -7.26 -2.91 2.54
C GLU A 441 -7.62 -1.87 3.60
N ARG A 442 -8.89 -1.77 4.00
CA ARG A 442 -9.32 -0.91 5.12
C ARG A 442 -8.63 -1.31 6.44
N ALA A 443 -8.42 -2.60 6.66
CA ALA A 443 -7.69 -3.12 7.81
C ALA A 443 -6.15 -2.95 7.72
N GLY A 444 -5.64 -2.32 6.65
CA GLY A 444 -4.21 -2.10 6.46
C GLY A 444 -3.46 -3.33 5.93
N ILE A 445 -4.16 -4.29 5.33
CA ILE A 445 -3.59 -5.48 4.68
C ILE A 445 -3.84 -5.40 3.18
N THR A 446 -2.80 -5.10 2.40
CA THR A 446 -2.94 -5.01 0.94
C THR A 446 -2.66 -6.35 0.28
N CYS A 447 -3.60 -6.81 -0.53
CA CYS A 447 -3.47 -8.02 -1.34
C CYS A 447 -4.19 -7.84 -2.68
N ASN A 448 -4.41 -8.91 -3.45
CA ASN A 448 -5.20 -8.82 -4.67
C ASN A 448 -6.30 -9.88 -4.68
N LYS A 449 -7.44 -9.49 -5.23
CA LYS A 449 -8.46 -10.42 -5.67
C LYS A 449 -7.94 -11.15 -6.89
N ASN A 450 -8.22 -12.43 -6.99
CA ASN A 450 -7.64 -13.27 -8.01
C ASN A 450 -8.66 -14.34 -8.40
N SER A 451 -8.81 -14.58 -9.70
CA SER A 451 -9.58 -15.74 -10.16
C SER A 451 -8.94 -17.02 -9.65
N VAL A 452 -9.75 -17.97 -9.21
CA VAL A 452 -9.32 -19.34 -8.95
C VAL A 452 -9.57 -20.22 -10.18
N PRO A 453 -8.88 -21.36 -10.35
CA PRO A 453 -9.23 -22.28 -11.43
C PRO A 453 -10.72 -22.64 -11.42
N PHE A 454 -11.34 -22.57 -12.60
CA PHE A 454 -12.78 -22.83 -12.78
C PHE A 454 -13.68 -21.88 -11.99
N ASP A 455 -13.25 -20.63 -11.86
CA ASP A 455 -14.06 -19.56 -11.28
C ASP A 455 -15.38 -19.38 -12.05
N THR A 456 -16.49 -19.29 -11.32
CA THR A 456 -17.80 -18.94 -11.86
C THR A 456 -18.04 -17.43 -11.84
N GLU A 457 -17.23 -16.68 -11.09
CA GLU A 457 -17.34 -15.23 -10.99
C GLU A 457 -16.69 -14.49 -12.15
N LYS A 458 -17.12 -13.24 -12.35
CA LYS A 458 -16.55 -12.36 -13.38
C LYS A 458 -15.11 -11.95 -13.03
N PRO A 459 -14.24 -11.67 -14.01
CA PRO A 459 -12.86 -11.21 -13.76
C PRO A 459 -12.73 -9.94 -12.91
N THR A 460 -13.77 -9.10 -12.83
CA THR A 460 -13.81 -7.90 -11.98
C THR A 460 -14.22 -8.17 -10.54
N ILE A 461 -14.73 -9.37 -10.24
CA ILE A 461 -15.25 -9.80 -8.93
C ILE A 461 -14.34 -10.88 -8.34
N THR A 462 -14.18 -12.00 -9.05
CA THR A 462 -13.36 -13.19 -8.70
C THR A 462 -13.76 -13.89 -7.39
N SER A 463 -13.39 -15.16 -7.23
CA SER A 463 -13.70 -15.95 -6.02
C SER A 463 -12.49 -16.21 -5.13
N GLY A 464 -11.36 -15.54 -5.31
CA GLY A 464 -10.16 -15.84 -4.54
C GLY A 464 -9.28 -14.65 -4.20
N LEU A 465 -8.29 -14.92 -3.37
CA LEU A 465 -7.27 -13.98 -2.93
C LEU A 465 -5.88 -14.53 -3.26
N ARG A 466 -5.00 -13.64 -3.73
CA ARG A 466 -3.59 -13.98 -3.96
C ARG A 466 -2.71 -13.18 -3.02
N PHE A 467 -2.09 -13.90 -2.10
CA PHE A 467 -1.07 -13.39 -1.19
C PHE A 467 0.32 -13.75 -1.66
N GLY A 468 1.31 -12.96 -1.26
CA GLY A 468 2.70 -13.39 -1.31
C GLY A 468 3.55 -12.76 -0.22
N THR A 469 4.64 -13.45 0.10
CA THR A 469 5.39 -13.21 1.35
C THR A 469 6.67 -12.39 1.15
N ALA A 470 7.04 -12.07 -0.10
CA ALA A 470 8.34 -11.48 -0.43
C ALA A 470 8.56 -10.09 0.19
N ALA A 471 7.57 -9.20 0.14
CA ALA A 471 7.69 -7.83 0.65
C ALA A 471 7.85 -7.80 2.18
N GLU A 472 7.01 -8.52 2.91
CA GLU A 472 7.10 -8.58 4.38
C GLU A 472 8.32 -9.38 4.86
N THR A 473 8.77 -10.40 4.12
CA THR A 473 10.05 -11.06 4.42
C THR A 473 11.22 -10.09 4.26
N THR A 474 11.17 -9.15 3.31
CA THR A 474 12.18 -8.07 3.20
C THR A 474 12.17 -7.15 4.42
N ARG A 475 11.00 -6.93 5.06
CA ARG A 475 10.86 -6.15 6.30
C ARG A 475 11.29 -6.91 7.55
N GLY A 476 11.64 -8.19 7.42
CA GLY A 476 12.14 -9.03 8.50
C GLY A 476 11.10 -9.92 9.15
N LEU A 477 9.88 -10.02 8.60
CA LEU A 477 8.88 -10.96 9.13
C LEU A 477 9.34 -12.40 8.90
N GLU A 478 9.15 -13.22 9.92
CA GLU A 478 9.48 -14.64 9.94
C GLU A 478 8.22 -15.48 10.11
N ALA A 479 8.39 -16.81 10.13
CA ALA A 479 7.31 -17.78 10.20
C ALA A 479 6.29 -17.48 11.31
N GLU A 480 6.76 -17.09 12.50
CA GLU A 480 5.87 -16.78 13.62
C GLU A 480 4.99 -15.56 13.35
N ASN A 481 5.53 -14.51 12.72
CA ASN A 481 4.74 -13.34 12.34
C ASN A 481 3.67 -13.70 11.30
N PHE A 482 3.97 -14.63 10.39
CA PHE A 482 2.98 -15.07 9.39
C PHE A 482 1.82 -15.88 9.98
N LYS A 483 1.94 -16.40 11.20
CA LYS A 483 0.79 -16.97 11.93
C LYS A 483 -0.17 -15.86 12.41
N GLU A 484 0.39 -14.79 12.98
CA GLU A 484 -0.39 -13.62 13.38
C GLU A 484 -1.07 -12.96 12.17
N VAL A 485 -0.34 -12.82 11.06
CA VAL A 485 -0.91 -12.33 9.79
C VAL A 485 -2.06 -13.22 9.32
N ALA A 486 -1.96 -14.54 9.44
CA ALA A 486 -3.06 -15.45 9.08
C ALA A 486 -4.29 -15.25 9.98
N SER A 487 -4.09 -15.04 11.30
CA SER A 487 -5.16 -14.73 12.24
C SER A 487 -5.87 -13.43 11.86
N LEU A 488 -5.12 -12.36 11.57
CA LEU A 488 -5.68 -11.07 11.15
C LEU A 488 -6.47 -11.18 9.83
N ILE A 489 -5.96 -11.93 8.85
CA ILE A 489 -6.68 -12.20 7.60
C ILE A 489 -7.99 -12.94 7.88
N ASN A 490 -7.95 -13.97 8.74
CA ASN A 490 -9.15 -14.71 9.11
C ASN A 490 -10.17 -13.83 9.85
N GLU A 491 -9.76 -12.98 10.78
CA GLU A 491 -10.66 -12.04 11.47
C GLU A 491 -11.44 -11.17 10.47
N VAL A 492 -10.74 -10.63 9.46
CA VAL A 492 -11.36 -9.83 8.39
C VAL A 492 -12.26 -10.66 7.48
N ILE A 493 -11.93 -11.93 7.21
CA ILE A 493 -12.78 -12.81 6.41
C ILE A 493 -14.04 -13.23 7.17
N GLN A 494 -13.91 -13.54 8.46
CA GLN A 494 -15.04 -13.95 9.32
C GLN A 494 -16.02 -12.79 9.56
N SER A 495 -15.59 -11.53 9.47
CA SER A 495 -16.52 -10.40 9.46
C SER A 495 -17.38 -10.33 8.19
N GLY A 496 -17.09 -11.14 7.16
CA GLY A 496 -17.92 -11.30 5.97
C GLY A 496 -17.94 -10.07 5.06
N THR A 497 -19.12 -9.76 4.51
CA THR A 497 -19.38 -8.51 3.75
C THR A 497 -19.76 -7.33 4.64
N ASP A 498 -19.94 -7.58 5.95
CA ASP A 498 -20.15 -6.50 6.91
C ASP A 498 -18.80 -5.79 7.12
N PRO A 499 -18.71 -4.48 6.91
CA PRO A 499 -17.50 -3.73 7.25
C PRO A 499 -17.37 -3.79 8.77
N VAL A 500 -16.53 -4.70 9.29
CA VAL A 500 -16.24 -4.91 10.73
C VAL A 500 -17.22 -4.20 11.68
N LEU A 501 -18.40 -4.81 11.86
CA LEU A 501 -19.26 -4.56 13.01
C LEU A 501 -19.05 -5.72 13.99
N LEU A 502 -17.92 -5.69 14.71
CA LEU A 502 -17.92 -6.23 16.07
C LEU A 502 -18.80 -5.29 16.85
N ASN A 503 -20.07 -5.65 17.10
CA ASN A 503 -21.08 -4.88 17.87
C ASN A 503 -20.50 -3.68 18.63
N CYS A 504 -20.35 -2.55 17.94
CA CYS A 504 -20.14 -1.26 18.57
C CYS A 504 -21.49 -0.88 19.14
N ILE A 505 -21.69 -1.14 20.42
CA ILE A 505 -22.71 -0.42 21.17
C ILE A 505 -22.19 1.03 21.24
N GLU A 506 -22.96 2.00 20.74
CA GLU A 506 -22.69 3.41 21.03
C GLU A 506 -22.57 3.56 22.55
N THR A 507 -21.35 3.84 23.02
CA THR A 507 -21.19 4.31 24.39
C THR A 507 -21.82 5.71 24.46
N PRO A 508 -22.76 5.96 25.38
CA PRO A 508 -23.37 7.27 25.55
C PRO A 508 -22.31 8.36 25.77
N GLU A 509 -22.62 9.61 25.42
CA GLU A 509 -21.77 10.77 25.75
C GLU A 509 -21.43 10.77 27.25
N ILE A 510 -20.15 10.65 27.58
CA ILE A 510 -19.68 10.66 28.98
C ILE A 510 -19.11 12.04 29.29
N TYR A 511 -19.71 12.64 30.33
CA TYR A 511 -19.52 13.97 30.87
C TYR A 511 -18.06 14.32 31.24
N ASP A 512 -17.76 15.61 31.12
CA ASP A 512 -16.55 16.24 31.65
C ASP A 512 -16.52 16.11 33.18
N LEU A 513 -15.59 15.30 33.69
CA LEU A 513 -15.34 15.16 35.12
C LEU A 513 -14.12 16.03 35.48
N ASP A 514 -14.42 17.14 36.15
CA ASP A 514 -13.53 18.22 36.63
C ASP A 514 -12.42 17.76 37.61
N ALA A 515 -11.55 16.83 37.20
CA ALA A 515 -10.36 16.39 37.94
C ALA A 515 -9.22 15.87 37.04
N ARG A 516 -9.09 16.39 35.81
CA ARG A 516 -8.01 16.01 34.88
C ARG A 516 -6.66 16.64 35.28
N PRO A 517 -5.53 15.90 35.24
CA PRO A 517 -4.20 16.48 35.36
C PRO A 517 -3.91 17.46 34.21
N LYS A 518 -3.34 18.64 34.53
CA LYS A 518 -2.90 19.61 33.49
C LYS A 518 -1.79 19.08 32.60
N ASN A 519 -0.95 18.18 33.13
CA ASN A 519 0.16 17.55 32.42
C ASN A 519 0.18 16.04 32.70
N PHE A 520 0.35 15.24 31.66
CA PHE A 520 0.52 13.78 31.75
C PHE A 520 2.00 13.40 31.66
N SER A 521 2.42 12.38 32.42
CA SER A 521 3.73 11.76 32.24
C SER A 521 3.83 11.13 30.84
N SER A 522 4.98 11.22 30.18
CA SER A 522 5.24 10.55 28.90
C SER A 522 5.49 9.05 29.02
N SER A 523 5.43 8.51 30.24
CA SER A 523 5.64 7.08 30.51
C SER A 523 4.33 6.32 30.53
N ASN A 524 4.40 5.05 30.14
CA ASN A 524 3.33 4.07 30.27
C ASN A 524 3.47 3.15 31.50
N ASN A 525 4.48 3.40 32.34
CA ASN A 525 4.68 2.71 33.61
C ASN A 525 4.39 3.67 34.76
N LEU A 526 3.18 3.59 35.30
CA LEU A 526 2.74 4.42 36.41
C LEU A 526 3.17 3.85 37.76
N ARG A 527 3.51 2.56 37.80
CA ARG A 527 4.02 1.88 39.01
C ARG A 527 5.34 2.47 39.49
N ARG A 528 6.06 3.24 38.66
CA ARG A 528 7.33 3.84 39.06
C ARG A 528 7.51 5.24 38.48
N LYS A 529 7.49 6.24 39.35
CA LYS A 529 7.80 7.62 39.01
C LYS A 529 9.23 7.73 38.45
N PRO A 530 9.45 8.47 37.35
CA PRO A 530 10.79 8.70 36.81
C PRO A 530 11.75 9.22 37.89
N GLY A 531 12.87 8.54 38.08
CA GLY A 531 13.88 8.87 39.09
C GLY A 531 13.68 8.23 40.47
N SER A 532 12.54 7.57 40.75
CA SER A 532 12.40 6.81 41.99
C SER A 532 13.18 5.48 41.92
N PRO A 533 13.89 5.06 42.98
CA PRO A 533 14.53 3.75 43.06
C PRO A 533 13.52 2.60 43.30
N ASN A 534 12.32 2.92 43.79
CA ASN A 534 11.33 1.94 44.27
C ASN A 534 10.05 1.96 43.42
N SER A 535 9.24 0.91 43.53
CA SER A 535 7.90 0.82 42.92
C SER A 535 6.81 1.26 43.89
N ALA A 536 5.70 1.75 43.34
CA ALA A 536 4.47 2.03 44.07
C ALA A 536 3.95 0.78 44.78
N THR A 537 3.33 1.00 45.93
CA THR A 537 2.70 -0.02 46.77
C THR A 537 1.28 -0.25 46.27
N GLY A 538 0.90 -1.51 46.05
CA GLY A 538 -0.41 -1.88 45.55
C GLY A 538 -0.35 -3.13 44.68
N GLU A 539 -1.52 -3.68 44.36
CA GLU A 539 -1.65 -4.76 43.40
C GLU A 539 -1.25 -4.29 42.00
N LEU A 540 -0.40 -5.06 41.31
CA LEU A 540 0.05 -4.72 39.96
C LEU A 540 -1.03 -5.06 38.94
N ILE A 541 -1.34 -4.11 38.05
CA ILE A 541 -2.25 -4.33 36.94
C ILE A 541 -1.60 -3.95 35.61
N HIS A 542 -1.94 -4.74 34.59
CA HIS A 542 -1.55 -4.53 33.20
C HIS A 542 -2.79 -4.16 32.41
N ILE A 543 -2.79 -2.97 31.84
CA ILE A 543 -3.89 -2.48 31.01
C ILE A 543 -3.43 -2.62 29.58
N VAL A 544 -4.20 -3.34 28.76
CA VAL A 544 -3.98 -3.46 27.32
C VAL A 544 -5.32 -3.18 26.65
N GLY A 545 -5.31 -2.37 25.60
CA GLY A 545 -6.51 -2.06 24.85
C GLY A 545 -6.19 -1.63 23.44
N ARG A 546 -7.24 -1.36 22.66
CA ARG A 546 -7.15 -0.96 21.25
C ARG A 546 -8.04 0.25 21.00
N ILE A 547 -7.56 1.24 20.26
CA ILE A 547 -8.33 2.40 19.83
C ILE A 547 -8.74 2.21 18.37
N THR A 548 -10.05 2.24 18.12
CA THR A 548 -10.63 2.14 16.78
C THR A 548 -11.65 3.24 16.54
N ASP A 549 -11.94 3.52 15.27
CA ASP A 549 -13.07 4.37 14.89
C ASP A 549 -14.40 3.59 15.00
N ILE A 550 -15.51 4.25 14.67
CA ILE A 550 -16.85 3.64 14.65
C ILE A 550 -16.97 2.46 13.67
N ASN A 551 -16.03 2.31 12.74
CA ASN A 551 -15.95 1.21 11.77
C ASN A 551 -14.92 0.14 12.19
N CYS A 552 -14.48 0.17 13.46
CA CYS A 552 -13.50 -0.75 14.03
C CYS A 552 -12.10 -0.69 13.37
N LEU A 553 -11.79 0.39 12.64
CA LEU A 553 -10.47 0.58 12.05
C LEU A 553 -9.52 1.19 13.11
N PRO A 554 -8.29 0.67 13.25
CA PRO A 554 -7.30 1.27 14.13
C PRO A 554 -7.11 2.77 13.89
N ILE A 555 -7.32 3.58 14.93
CA ILE A 555 -6.97 5.02 14.86
C ILE A 555 -5.50 5.14 15.21
N GLN A 556 -4.65 5.24 14.19
CA GLN A 556 -3.20 5.35 14.36
C GLN A 556 -2.81 6.69 14.99
N ASN A 557 -1.71 6.73 15.72
CA ASN A 557 -1.21 7.93 16.42
C ASN A 557 -2.20 8.56 17.43
N ALA A 558 -3.33 7.89 17.71
CA ALA A 558 -4.16 8.25 18.84
C ALA A 558 -3.31 8.19 20.11
N VAL A 559 -3.56 9.16 20.96
CA VAL A 559 -2.91 9.28 22.24
C VAL A 559 -3.89 8.81 23.28
N VAL A 560 -3.51 7.77 24.02
CA VAL A 560 -4.23 7.35 25.21
C VAL A 560 -3.50 7.91 26.42
N SER A 561 -4.22 8.62 27.28
CA SER A 561 -3.72 9.07 28.57
C SER A 561 -4.58 8.47 29.67
N ILE A 562 -3.95 7.98 30.73
CA ILE A 562 -4.66 7.45 31.89
C ILE A 562 -4.28 8.20 33.17
N TRP A 563 -5.20 8.28 34.12
CA TRP A 563 -4.94 8.79 35.46
C TRP A 563 -5.87 8.16 36.50
N HIS A 564 -5.34 7.91 37.70
CA HIS A 564 -6.10 7.35 38.82
C HIS A 564 -5.40 7.58 40.16
N ALA A 565 -6.11 7.34 41.25
CA ALA A 565 -5.56 7.37 42.60
C ALA A 565 -4.60 6.19 42.86
N ASN A 566 -3.75 6.33 43.87
CA ASN A 566 -2.95 5.21 44.37
C ASN A 566 -3.84 4.17 45.08
N SER A 567 -3.26 3.07 45.57
CA SER A 567 -4.00 1.95 46.19
C SER A 567 -4.77 2.32 47.47
N ARG A 568 -4.56 3.53 48.02
CA ARG A 568 -5.27 4.04 49.21
C ARG A 568 -6.37 5.05 48.85
N GLY A 569 -6.61 5.29 47.56
CA GLY A 569 -7.61 6.26 47.12
C GLY A 569 -7.15 7.71 47.15
N VAL A 570 -5.83 7.95 47.26
CA VAL A 570 -5.27 9.30 47.24
C VAL A 570 -4.85 9.67 45.82
N ASN A 571 -5.35 10.80 45.34
CA ASN A 571 -5.02 11.36 44.03
C ASN A 571 -3.66 12.08 44.07
N HIS A 572 -2.79 11.83 43.07
CA HIS A 572 -1.45 12.44 42.99
C HIS A 572 -1.46 13.98 42.90
N TYR A 573 -2.60 14.60 42.59
CA TYR A 573 -2.79 16.04 42.46
C TYR A 573 -3.36 16.71 43.72
N ASP A 574 -3.79 15.94 44.71
CA ASP A 574 -4.22 16.47 46.01
C ASP A 574 -3.01 16.63 46.94
N LYS A 575 -2.55 17.87 47.12
CA LYS A 575 -1.31 18.20 47.86
C LYS A 575 -1.43 18.05 49.38
N ASN A 576 -2.62 17.72 49.90
CA ASN A 576 -2.93 17.77 51.32
C ASN A 576 -2.93 16.41 52.04
N ILE A 577 -2.61 15.30 51.35
CA ILE A 577 -2.65 13.94 51.90
C ILE A 577 -1.31 13.22 51.63
N GLU A 578 -0.91 12.34 52.56
CA GLU A 578 0.31 11.54 52.45
C GLU A 578 0.24 10.56 51.25
N ASP A 579 0.90 10.94 50.16
CA ASP A 579 0.91 10.23 48.87
C ASP A 579 1.99 9.13 48.80
N ASP A 580 1.81 8.13 47.93
CA ASP A 580 2.88 7.19 47.60
C ASP A 580 3.93 7.91 46.74
N PRO A 581 5.16 8.14 47.25
CA PRO A 581 6.16 8.93 46.54
C PRO A 581 6.67 8.26 45.25
N ASN A 582 6.37 6.97 45.06
CA ASN A 582 6.82 6.17 43.94
C ASN A 582 5.78 6.03 42.83
N PHE A 583 4.52 6.37 43.10
CA PHE A 583 3.44 6.25 42.13
C PHE A 583 3.42 7.47 41.20
N ALA A 584 3.28 7.26 39.90
CA ALA A 584 3.28 8.35 38.92
C ALA A 584 1.92 9.07 38.80
N GLY A 585 0.82 8.41 39.19
CA GLY A 585 -0.54 8.97 39.15
C GLY A 585 -1.17 9.09 37.76
N SER A 586 -0.36 9.33 36.73
CA SER A 586 -0.82 9.49 35.35
C SER A 586 0.24 9.10 34.34
N GLY A 587 -0.17 8.75 33.12
CA GLY A 587 0.72 8.42 32.02
C GLY A 587 0.06 8.59 30.66
N ARG A 588 0.87 8.55 29.61
CA ARG A 588 0.46 8.72 28.21
C ARG A 588 1.17 7.70 27.33
N PHE A 589 0.44 7.16 26.36
CA PHE A 589 0.92 6.21 25.36
C PHE A 589 0.43 6.62 23.97
N VAL A 590 1.29 6.54 22.96
CA VAL A 590 0.90 6.71 21.55
C VAL A 590 0.63 5.32 20.99
N VAL A 591 -0.59 5.07 20.53
CA VAL A 591 -0.99 3.74 20.04
C VAL A 591 -0.14 3.30 18.84
N ASN A 592 0.04 1.99 18.69
CA ASN A 592 0.75 1.43 17.54
C ASN A 592 -0.14 1.42 16.27
N ASN A 593 0.41 0.94 15.15
CA ASN A 593 -0.29 0.92 13.85
C ASN A 593 -1.56 0.05 13.82
N LEU A 594 -1.69 -0.86 14.78
CA LEU A 594 -2.86 -1.72 14.97
C LEU A 594 -3.85 -1.15 16.01
N GLY A 595 -3.57 0.05 16.55
CA GLY A 595 -4.39 0.75 17.53
C GLY A 595 -4.13 0.33 18.97
N TYR A 596 -3.17 -0.57 19.22
CA TYR A 596 -2.93 -1.08 20.57
C TYR A 596 -2.18 -0.08 21.45
N TYR A 597 -2.58 -0.02 22.72
CA TYR A 597 -1.86 0.62 23.80
C TYR A 597 -1.66 -0.33 24.98
N ASN A 598 -0.68 -0.02 25.82
CA ASN A 598 -0.52 -0.69 27.11
C ASN A 598 -0.03 0.25 28.21
N PHE A 599 -0.42 -0.07 29.44
CA PHE A 599 0.08 0.56 30.66
C PHE A 599 0.39 -0.48 31.73
N ILE A 600 1.39 -0.19 32.55
CA ILE A 600 1.71 -0.93 33.78
C ILE A 600 1.43 0.00 34.96
N THR A 601 0.53 -0.38 35.84
CA THR A 601 0.14 0.45 36.98
C THR A 601 -0.25 -0.39 38.20
N ILE A 602 -0.86 0.22 39.21
CA ILE A 602 -1.43 -0.45 40.39
C ILE A 602 -2.95 -0.30 40.44
N ALA A 603 -3.66 -1.24 41.06
CA ALA A 603 -5.08 -1.11 41.32
C ALA A 603 -5.37 0.14 42.17
N PRO A 604 -6.30 1.02 41.76
CA PRO A 604 -6.65 2.21 42.53
C PRO A 604 -7.44 1.85 43.79
N GLY A 605 -7.33 2.68 44.83
CA GLY A 605 -8.26 2.65 45.97
C GLY A 605 -9.48 3.53 45.74
N LYS A 606 -10.48 3.41 46.63
CA LYS A 606 -11.73 4.20 46.62
C LYS A 606 -11.46 5.69 46.87
N ILE A 607 -12.09 6.58 46.11
CA ILE A 607 -11.87 8.05 46.20
C ILE A 607 -13.15 8.73 46.70
N GLY A 608 -13.22 9.05 48.00
CA GLY A 608 -14.45 9.60 48.58
C GLY A 608 -15.63 8.63 48.38
N ASP A 609 -16.70 9.11 47.76
CA ASP A 609 -17.87 8.28 47.40
C ASP A 609 -17.72 7.55 46.06
N ARG A 610 -16.61 7.75 45.34
CA ARG A 610 -16.33 7.10 44.05
C ARG A 610 -15.67 5.74 44.25
N ALA A 611 -16.16 4.72 43.55
CA ALA A 611 -15.55 3.40 43.49
C ALA A 611 -14.13 3.46 42.91
N PRO A 612 -13.26 2.47 43.18
CA PRO A 612 -11.99 2.32 42.47
C PRO A 612 -12.17 2.38 40.94
N HIS A 613 -11.50 3.31 40.27
CA HIS A 613 -11.62 3.48 38.82
C HIS A 613 -10.35 4.05 38.19
N ILE A 614 -10.22 3.84 36.88
CA ILE A 614 -9.17 4.43 36.04
C ILE A 614 -9.81 5.32 34.99
N ASN A 615 -9.34 6.56 34.89
CA ASN A 615 -9.80 7.49 33.88
C ASN A 615 -8.97 7.34 32.60
N PHE A 616 -9.65 7.44 31.46
CA PHE A 616 -9.08 7.39 30.13
C PHE A 616 -9.40 8.67 29.37
N LEU A 617 -8.41 9.14 28.63
CA LEU A 617 -8.52 10.24 27.69
C LEU A 617 -7.90 9.79 26.37
N VAL A 618 -8.66 9.87 25.29
CA VAL A 618 -8.22 9.57 23.93
C VAL A 618 -8.22 10.85 23.10
N GLN A 619 -7.08 11.16 22.50
CA GLN A 619 -6.89 12.35 21.68
C GLN A 619 -6.32 11.98 20.31
N HIS A 620 -6.90 12.54 19.25
CA HIS A 620 -6.38 12.46 17.89
C HIS A 620 -6.74 13.75 17.13
N PRO A 621 -5.88 14.29 16.24
CA PRO A 621 -6.18 15.56 15.54
C PRO A 621 -7.48 15.55 14.72
N ASP A 622 -7.85 14.38 14.21
CA ASP A 622 -9.00 14.20 13.31
C ASP A 622 -10.28 13.72 14.02
N PHE A 623 -10.24 13.48 15.34
CA PHE A 623 -11.39 12.99 16.10
C PHE A 623 -11.67 13.88 17.32
N PRO A 624 -12.94 13.96 17.78
CA PRO A 624 -13.27 14.59 19.05
C PRO A 624 -12.48 13.96 20.21
N GLU A 625 -12.18 14.76 21.22
CA GLU A 625 -11.62 14.26 22.46
C GLU A 625 -12.64 13.34 23.14
N PHE A 626 -12.20 12.15 23.56
CA PHE A 626 -13.06 11.18 24.23
C PHE A 626 -12.53 10.88 25.63
N THR A 627 -13.39 11.00 26.63
CA THR A 627 -13.08 10.73 28.04
C THR A 627 -14.01 9.64 28.56
N THR A 628 -13.45 8.65 29.27
CA THR A 628 -14.22 7.56 29.87
C THR A 628 -13.55 7.04 31.14
N GLN A 629 -14.22 6.14 31.87
CA GLN A 629 -13.72 5.52 33.10
C GLN A 629 -13.87 4.00 33.06
N MET A 630 -12.89 3.30 33.59
CA MET A 630 -12.88 1.84 33.79
C MET A 630 -13.04 1.53 35.28
N PHE A 631 -14.05 0.73 35.60
CA PHE A 631 -14.33 0.23 36.96
C PHE A 631 -13.95 -1.25 37.08
N PHE A 632 -13.84 -1.74 38.31
CA PHE A 632 -13.41 -3.11 38.62
C PHE A 632 -14.60 -3.94 39.13
N ALA A 633 -14.84 -5.11 38.52
CA ALA A 633 -16.06 -5.89 38.71
C ALA A 633 -16.20 -6.52 40.11
N ASP A 634 -15.09 -6.75 40.80
CA ASP A 634 -15.00 -7.29 42.15
C ASP A 634 -15.40 -6.29 43.24
N HIS A 635 -15.52 -4.99 42.90
CA HIS A 635 -15.94 -3.92 43.80
C HIS A 635 -17.47 -3.67 43.79
N ASN A 636 -18.29 -4.73 43.71
CA ASN A 636 -19.75 -4.61 43.55
C ASN A 636 -20.44 -3.67 44.55
N CYS A 637 -20.08 -3.72 45.85
CA CYS A 637 -20.68 -2.82 46.85
C CYS A 637 -20.29 -1.35 46.65
N ASP A 638 -19.08 -1.07 46.18
CA ASP A 638 -18.63 0.29 45.89
C ASP A 638 -19.20 0.78 44.55
N ASN A 639 -19.24 -0.09 43.54
CA ASN A 639 -19.80 0.21 42.22
C ASN A 639 -21.30 0.56 42.31
N CYS A 640 -22.06 -0.16 43.14
CA CYS A 640 -23.49 0.11 43.35
C CYS A 640 -23.77 1.46 44.03
N ALA A 641 -22.78 2.06 44.69
CA ALA A 641 -22.90 3.33 45.40
C ALA A 641 -22.15 4.48 44.70
N ASP A 642 -21.51 4.22 43.54
CA ASP A 642 -20.81 5.26 42.79
C ASP A 642 -21.84 6.12 42.03
N PRO A 643 -21.89 7.44 42.28
CA PRO A 643 -22.88 8.32 41.66
C PRO A 643 -22.77 8.41 40.13
N VAL A 644 -21.61 8.05 39.54
CA VAL A 644 -21.47 7.95 38.07
C VAL A 644 -22.09 6.67 37.53
N LEU A 645 -22.16 5.59 38.32
CA LEU A 645 -22.78 4.33 37.91
C LEU A 645 -24.28 4.27 38.26
N GLU A 646 -24.74 5.02 39.27
CA GLU A 646 -26.16 5.06 39.68
C GLU A 646 -27.10 5.65 38.61
N ASP A 647 -26.61 6.53 37.73
CA ASP A 647 -27.40 7.17 36.66
C ASP A 647 -27.51 6.33 35.35
N PHE A 648 -26.87 5.15 35.29
CA PHE A 648 -26.97 4.25 34.13
C PHE A 648 -27.86 3.05 34.47
N PHE A 649 -28.81 2.73 33.58
CA PHE A 649 -29.56 1.47 33.65
C PHE A 649 -28.61 0.29 33.84
N THR A 650 -28.76 -0.41 34.96
CA THR A 650 -27.99 -1.62 35.25
C THR A 650 -28.36 -2.71 34.25
N ILE A 651 -27.49 -2.99 33.28
CA ILE A 651 -27.57 -4.22 32.49
C ILE A 651 -26.99 -5.34 33.36
N ILE A 652 -27.87 -6.18 33.89
CA ILE A 652 -27.47 -7.44 34.53
C ILE A 652 -26.98 -8.37 33.42
N CYS A 653 -25.66 -8.49 33.26
CA CYS A 653 -25.08 -9.62 32.54
C CYS A 653 -25.26 -10.86 33.43
N ASN A 654 -26.26 -11.69 33.12
CA ASN A 654 -26.36 -13.04 33.67
C ASN A 654 -25.20 -13.88 33.14
N GLY A 655 -24.06 -13.80 33.82
CA GLY A 655 -23.02 -14.82 33.76
C GLY A 655 -23.53 -16.04 34.51
N ASP A 656 -23.63 -17.17 33.82
CA ASP A 656 -24.10 -18.44 34.34
C ASP A 656 -23.26 -18.85 35.56
N ALA A 657 -23.86 -18.74 36.74
CA ALA A 657 -23.28 -19.18 38.01
C ALA A 657 -23.34 -20.71 38.08
N SER A 658 -22.50 -21.41 37.31
CA SER A 658 -22.15 -22.81 37.57
C SER A 658 -20.88 -23.24 36.86
N ASN A 659 -19.74 -22.74 37.30
CA ASN A 659 -18.55 -23.57 37.51
C ASN A 659 -17.47 -22.75 38.22
N GLU A 660 -17.30 -23.05 39.50
CA GLU A 660 -16.17 -22.59 40.30
C GLU A 660 -14.86 -23.09 39.66
N ASN A 661 -13.86 -22.21 39.69
CA ASN A 661 -12.49 -22.36 39.15
C ASN A 661 -12.35 -22.03 37.67
N ASN A 662 -12.12 -20.75 37.37
CA ASN A 662 -10.80 -20.31 36.90
C ASN A 662 -10.75 -18.78 36.84
N ASN A 663 -9.61 -18.24 37.29
CA ASN A 663 -9.20 -16.85 37.12
C ASN A 663 -9.36 -16.40 35.66
N PHE A 664 -10.01 -15.27 35.43
CA PHE A 664 -9.50 -14.15 34.63
C PHE A 664 -10.21 -12.86 35.02
#